data_AF-A0A6P8Z7R6-F1
#
_entry.id   AF-A0A6P8Z7R6-F1
#
_cell.length_a   1.000
_cell.length_b   1.000
_cell.length_c   1.000
_cell.angle_alpha   90.00
_cell.angle_beta   90.00
_cell.angle_gamma   90.00
#
_symmetry.space_group_name_H-M   'P 1'
#
loop_
_entity.id
_entity.type
_entity.pdbx_description
1 polymer ?
#
loop_
_entity_poly.entity_id
_entity_poly.type
_entity_poly.pdbx_seq_one_letter_code
_entity_poly.pdbx_strand_id
1 'polypeptide(L)'
;MELEMEVDNPEVPKEQQEKMQEQPQGEVSKAAAPETVESVPVSETVLSTPHEVARPNANWHIHKGPNFISYVHIGTEAIQIDRYLKITKNEVQVVLEGKKLDFPLTLTSFDDVSSALKELEALVPSPGTGHEGRRDFKCSHFLQPINQARSNKLPPRCLACANRKRAIAKGKRRAEAAKFKRLQLAQVKRKETKSLRQKVKCRDKKINSLEEKLKTLQGLYDALEKAQVIEYVCTLPEKWRFAVLACFEAAKAKKPCGRRYTNQWIYECALLRIKSLALYKKMLRDNFLPLPSLRTIQRYMKKLKPSYGFQENVFNLLKEKAEHIALDERHGKYINEHYLKTFDKKKVDLTVSIVFLTGSLLVDEITLAEGVHYDKITLRVKGLVFLAQYTPENQKDAPADHALTFMFQSFKGQYFQSIGVFLTKGAAKGPELAKLIIEAIGLLENSGFYVDAVVTDAHPCNRNMWTEFGLRKKHFEKEGPSRKKNEKNKEFDEEDENEENFDYELLDIENLILGQNKKKAQTQEDKQPKKNTQPKKKTDQRTPAEESGKFETSCEHPIDKNRRLWFFSDFPHLVKSVKQKIVNAEEIVTPDGTVKLSHWAIVCCQDEKRGIKVAPKLGKQHFQTESYATMSVKNAFSFFSEQVATAMEHYKSIGIPGMQDCGPSVAFIRRMNVLIDAMNSNTRRHGLKCDDEFGEDDEDSQPPVCPECQKTHAENTPRRRKSSRKVLEDFLEYLERWEKDPNLKRDQRLTASAAYGLRVSLTSALELSTYLHDNLGFEYLMTRRVNQDALEVI
;
A
#
# COMPACT_ATOMS: atom_id res chain seq x y z
N MET A 1 -25.72 -30.69 1.41
CA MET A 1 -26.15 -29.87 0.26
C MET A 1 -25.05 -29.94 -0.77
N GLU A 2 -25.23 -30.80 -1.77
CA GLU A 2 -24.47 -30.70 -3.01
C GLU A 2 -25.11 -29.61 -3.87
N LEU A 3 -24.31 -28.93 -4.68
CA LEU A 3 -24.75 -27.95 -5.65
C LEU A 3 -23.92 -28.15 -6.91
N GLU A 4 -24.54 -28.78 -7.90
CA GLU A 4 -24.00 -28.87 -9.25
C GLU A 4 -23.93 -27.46 -9.85
N MET A 5 -22.90 -27.21 -10.65
CA MET A 5 -22.79 -25.97 -11.42
C MET A 5 -22.44 -26.32 -12.86
N GLU A 6 -23.39 -26.10 -13.75
CA GLU A 6 -23.23 -26.17 -15.19
C GLU A 6 -22.15 -25.17 -15.65
N VAL A 7 -21.44 -25.50 -16.72
CA VAL A 7 -20.32 -24.69 -17.24
C VAL A 7 -20.65 -24.24 -18.64
N ASP A 8 -21.32 -23.08 -18.74
CA ASP A 8 -21.49 -22.38 -20.01
C ASP A 8 -20.14 -22.06 -20.66
N ASN A 9 -20.04 -22.37 -21.95
CA ASN A 9 -18.83 -22.26 -22.74
C ASN A 9 -19.01 -21.21 -23.85
N PRO A 10 -18.41 -20.01 -23.74
CA PRO A 10 -18.60 -18.95 -24.73
C PRO A 10 -17.89 -19.28 -26.05
N GLU A 11 -18.65 -19.20 -27.15
CA GLU A 11 -18.17 -19.46 -28.50
C GLU A 11 -17.16 -18.40 -29.00
N VAL A 12 -16.39 -18.76 -30.02
CA VAL A 12 -15.47 -17.85 -30.73
C VAL A 12 -15.88 -17.81 -32.22
N PRO A 13 -16.20 -16.64 -32.80
CA PRO A 13 -16.66 -16.54 -34.19
C PRO A 13 -15.65 -17.00 -35.24
N LYS A 14 -16.16 -17.41 -36.41
CA LYS A 14 -15.39 -17.71 -37.63
C LYS A 14 -15.84 -16.81 -38.78
N GLU A 15 -14.91 -16.08 -39.38
CA GLU A 15 -14.93 -15.57 -40.75
C GLU A 15 -13.44 -15.52 -41.18
N GLN A 16 -12.98 -16.27 -42.19
CA GLN A 16 -13.24 -16.19 -43.63
C GLN A 16 -12.76 -14.90 -44.30
N GLN A 17 -11.68 -15.03 -45.07
CA GLN A 17 -11.49 -14.37 -46.36
C GLN A 17 -10.55 -15.21 -47.24
N GLU A 18 -10.68 -15.10 -48.56
CA GLU A 18 -10.11 -16.03 -49.55
C GLU A 18 -9.61 -15.25 -50.78
N LYS A 19 -8.78 -15.91 -51.62
CA LYS A 19 -8.22 -15.44 -52.90
C LYS A 19 -7.06 -14.41 -52.74
N MET A 20 -6.18 -14.24 -53.71
CA MET A 20 -6.23 -14.64 -55.13
C MET A 20 -4.88 -15.18 -55.65
N GLN A 21 -4.92 -15.89 -56.78
CA GLN A 21 -3.75 -16.25 -57.59
C GLN A 21 -3.47 -15.15 -58.63
N GLU A 22 -2.22 -15.00 -59.08
CA GLU A 22 -1.94 -14.50 -60.44
C GLU A 22 -0.52 -14.90 -60.92
N GLN A 23 -0.34 -14.93 -62.25
CA GLN A 23 0.94 -15.19 -62.94
C GLN A 23 1.16 -14.19 -64.10
N PRO A 24 2.39 -14.02 -64.62
CA PRO A 24 2.80 -12.76 -65.25
C PRO A 24 2.79 -12.72 -66.78
N GLN A 25 2.55 -11.52 -67.33
CA GLN A 25 2.89 -11.00 -68.68
C GLN A 25 2.97 -9.45 -68.55
N GLY A 26 3.66 -8.66 -69.39
CA GLY A 26 4.62 -8.91 -70.48
C GLY A 26 5.67 -7.76 -70.52
N GLU A 27 6.20 -7.24 -71.64
CA GLU A 27 6.14 -7.63 -73.06
C GLU A 27 7.21 -6.84 -73.90
N VAL A 28 7.09 -6.80 -75.24
CA VAL A 28 7.74 -5.91 -76.25
C VAL A 28 9.21 -6.22 -76.67
N SER A 29 9.59 -6.29 -77.97
CA SER A 29 8.89 -6.58 -79.25
C SER A 29 9.86 -6.78 -80.45
N LYS A 30 9.39 -7.40 -81.56
CA LYS A 30 9.86 -7.30 -82.98
C LYS A 30 11.30 -7.80 -83.32
N ALA A 31 11.67 -8.26 -84.52
CA ALA A 31 11.05 -8.86 -85.74
C ALA A 31 12.22 -9.51 -86.58
N ALA A 32 12.16 -10.09 -87.79
CA ALA A 32 11.15 -10.33 -88.84
C ALA A 32 11.54 -11.60 -89.68
N ALA A 33 11.04 -11.74 -90.93
CA ALA A 33 11.49 -12.70 -91.99
C ALA A 33 11.73 -11.92 -93.32
N PRO A 34 12.15 -12.50 -94.49
CA PRO A 34 11.35 -13.47 -95.29
C PRO A 34 12.11 -14.47 -96.24
N GLU A 35 11.33 -15.29 -96.99
CA GLU A 35 11.43 -15.75 -98.43
C GLU A 35 12.73 -16.44 -99.01
N THR A 36 12.70 -17.67 -99.58
CA THR A 36 12.30 -18.20 -100.95
C THR A 36 13.25 -17.78 -102.11
N VAL A 37 13.49 -18.49 -103.24
CA VAL A 37 12.67 -19.17 -104.30
C VAL A 37 13.53 -20.20 -105.13
N GLU A 38 12.87 -21.06 -105.96
CA GLU A 38 13.20 -21.95 -107.12
C GLU A 38 14.54 -21.84 -107.95
N SER A 39 14.82 -22.58 -109.06
CA SER A 39 14.73 -24.03 -109.43
C SER A 39 15.30 -24.30 -110.88
N VAL A 40 15.78 -25.52 -111.22
CA VAL A 40 15.86 -26.14 -112.61
C VAL A 40 16.83 -25.43 -113.64
N PRO A 41 17.24 -25.94 -114.86
CA PRO A 41 17.29 -27.28 -115.51
C PRO A 41 18.70 -27.81 -115.99
N VAL A 42 18.74 -29.09 -116.41
CA VAL A 42 19.27 -29.74 -117.67
C VAL A 42 20.26 -28.90 -118.56
N SER A 43 21.40 -29.41 -119.09
CA SER A 43 21.52 -30.51 -120.08
C SER A 43 22.90 -31.23 -120.21
N GLU A 44 22.95 -32.27 -121.06
CA GLU A 44 24.09 -33.17 -121.31
C GLU A 44 25.04 -32.71 -122.45
N THR A 45 26.29 -33.20 -122.44
CA THR A 45 27.17 -33.64 -123.58
C THR A 45 28.69 -33.53 -123.25
N VAL A 46 29.63 -34.30 -123.83
CA VAL A 46 29.68 -35.72 -124.25
C VAL A 46 31.16 -36.19 -124.39
N LEU A 47 31.41 -37.51 -124.37
CA LEU A 47 32.61 -38.29 -124.82
C LEU A 47 34.07 -37.95 -124.38
N SER A 48 34.67 -38.93 -123.68
CA SER A 48 35.96 -39.63 -123.94
C SER A 48 37.35 -38.93 -124.01
N THR A 49 38.08 -38.93 -122.88
CA THR A 49 39.40 -39.60 -122.65
C THR A 49 40.67 -39.17 -123.49
N PRO A 50 41.92 -39.64 -123.20
CA PRO A 50 42.77 -38.94 -122.21
C PRO A 50 44.28 -38.78 -122.59
N HIS A 51 45.03 -37.94 -121.85
CA HIS A 51 46.46 -38.09 -121.56
C HIS A 51 46.86 -37.33 -120.27
N GLU A 52 48.10 -37.43 -119.79
CA GLU A 52 48.55 -37.18 -118.39
C GLU A 52 48.90 -35.71 -118.04
N VAL A 53 49.04 -35.37 -116.74
CA VAL A 53 49.53 -34.07 -116.17
C VAL A 53 50.13 -34.33 -114.77
N ALA A 54 51.14 -33.54 -114.36
CA ALA A 54 52.04 -33.80 -113.21
C ALA A 54 51.66 -33.14 -111.85
N ARG A 55 52.33 -33.59 -110.77
CA ARG A 55 52.03 -33.34 -109.34
C ARG A 55 53.03 -32.37 -108.68
N PRO A 56 52.64 -31.49 -107.73
CA PRO A 56 53.58 -30.56 -107.05
C PRO A 56 54.54 -31.21 -106.06
N ASN A 57 54.09 -32.22 -105.30
CA ASN A 57 54.91 -33.02 -104.39
C ASN A 57 54.32 -34.44 -104.30
N ALA A 58 55.01 -35.35 -103.60
CA ALA A 58 54.64 -36.77 -103.55
C ALA A 58 53.26 -37.03 -102.91
N ASN A 59 52.79 -36.16 -102.01
CA ASN A 59 51.55 -36.32 -101.27
C ASN A 59 50.30 -35.86 -102.05
N TRP A 60 50.49 -35.11 -103.14
CA TRP A 60 49.41 -34.69 -104.04
C TRP A 60 49.18 -35.73 -105.15
N HIS A 61 48.12 -36.52 -105.02
CA HIS A 61 47.67 -37.47 -106.03
C HIS A 61 46.74 -36.78 -107.05
N ILE A 62 46.85 -37.15 -108.32
CA ILE A 62 45.98 -36.63 -109.39
C ILE A 62 45.07 -37.74 -109.87
N HIS A 63 43.78 -37.44 -109.92
CA HIS A 63 42.77 -38.28 -110.55
C HIS A 63 42.12 -37.51 -111.70
N LYS A 64 42.24 -38.03 -112.93
CA LYS A 64 41.58 -37.48 -114.12
C LYS A 64 40.30 -38.26 -114.41
N GLY A 65 39.15 -37.61 -114.26
CA GLY A 65 37.89 -38.10 -114.82
C GLY A 65 37.65 -37.53 -116.22
N PRO A 66 36.66 -38.04 -116.98
CA PRO A 66 36.41 -37.60 -118.36
C PRO A 66 36.02 -36.11 -118.48
N ASN A 67 35.55 -35.47 -117.41
CA ASN A 67 35.16 -34.06 -117.38
C ASN A 67 35.77 -33.25 -116.19
N PHE A 68 36.78 -33.79 -115.49
CA PHE A 68 37.43 -33.09 -114.37
C PHE A 68 38.86 -33.56 -114.09
N ILE A 69 39.67 -32.68 -113.51
CA ILE A 69 40.95 -33.02 -112.89
C ILE A 69 40.83 -32.71 -111.41
N SER A 70 41.06 -33.69 -110.53
CA SER A 70 41.13 -33.45 -109.08
C SER A 70 42.51 -33.78 -108.51
N TYR A 71 43.08 -32.81 -107.82
CA TYR A 71 44.27 -32.93 -106.98
C TYR A 71 43.83 -33.28 -105.57
N VAL A 72 44.45 -34.31 -104.99
CA VAL A 72 44.06 -34.95 -103.74
C VAL A 72 45.30 -35.05 -102.86
N HIS A 73 45.40 -34.23 -101.83
CA HIS A 73 46.46 -34.38 -100.83
C HIS A 73 46.09 -35.51 -99.88
N ILE A 74 47.09 -36.29 -99.47
CA ILE A 74 46.95 -37.31 -98.42
C ILE A 74 47.87 -36.89 -97.26
N GLY A 75 47.29 -36.73 -96.07
CA GLY A 75 48.02 -36.32 -94.88
C GLY A 75 49.03 -37.38 -94.41
N THR A 76 50.17 -36.95 -93.89
CA THR A 76 51.25 -37.85 -93.45
C THR A 76 51.00 -38.54 -92.11
N GLU A 77 50.13 -37.99 -91.24
CA GLU A 77 49.83 -38.54 -89.91
C GLU A 77 48.62 -39.49 -89.88
N ALA A 78 47.77 -39.46 -90.90
CA ALA A 78 46.62 -40.35 -91.05
C ALA A 78 46.25 -40.48 -92.53
N ILE A 79 45.96 -41.70 -92.99
CA ILE A 79 45.61 -42.00 -94.39
C ILE A 79 44.17 -41.52 -94.67
N GLN A 80 44.02 -40.21 -94.78
CA GLN A 80 42.79 -39.49 -95.10
C GLN A 80 43.10 -38.33 -96.06
N ILE A 81 42.10 -37.99 -96.88
CA ILE A 81 42.16 -36.84 -97.77
C ILE A 81 41.90 -35.59 -96.92
N ASP A 82 42.97 -34.85 -96.61
CA ASP A 82 42.93 -33.63 -95.82
C ASP A 82 42.73 -32.37 -96.70
N ARG A 83 43.23 -32.38 -97.94
CA ARG A 83 43.03 -31.30 -98.93
C ARG A 83 42.63 -31.85 -100.29
N TYR A 84 41.68 -31.18 -100.94
CA TYR A 84 41.11 -31.59 -102.23
C TYR A 84 40.82 -30.36 -103.10
N LEU A 85 41.32 -30.36 -104.33
CA LEU A 85 41.10 -29.31 -105.33
C LEU A 85 40.56 -29.99 -106.60
N LYS A 86 39.28 -29.80 -106.91
CA LYS A 86 38.65 -30.30 -108.13
C LYS A 86 38.47 -29.15 -109.12
N ILE A 87 39.02 -29.31 -110.31
CA ILE A 87 38.84 -28.41 -111.44
C ILE A 87 37.91 -29.11 -112.43
N THR A 88 36.76 -28.49 -112.70
CA THR A 88 35.83 -28.87 -113.78
C THR A 88 35.88 -27.78 -114.86
N LYS A 89 35.15 -27.97 -115.99
CA LYS A 89 35.06 -26.92 -117.03
C LYS A 89 34.48 -25.59 -116.53
N ASN A 90 33.63 -25.60 -115.49
CA ASN A 90 32.84 -24.43 -115.06
C ASN A 90 33.02 -24.02 -113.58
N GLU A 91 33.50 -24.91 -112.69
CA GLU A 91 33.82 -24.57 -111.30
C GLU A 91 35.18 -25.11 -110.84
N VAL A 92 35.82 -24.34 -109.94
CA VAL A 92 36.97 -24.75 -109.12
C VAL A 92 36.45 -24.99 -107.69
N GLN A 93 36.48 -26.23 -107.23
CA GLN A 93 36.00 -26.62 -105.91
C GLN A 93 37.18 -26.99 -105.01
N VAL A 94 37.47 -26.12 -104.04
CA VAL A 94 38.38 -26.42 -102.92
C VAL A 94 37.61 -27.03 -101.76
N VAL A 95 38.16 -28.09 -101.17
CA VAL A 95 37.67 -28.72 -99.94
C VAL A 95 38.86 -28.99 -99.01
N LEU A 96 38.80 -28.48 -97.76
CA LEU A 96 39.79 -28.74 -96.70
C LEU A 96 39.11 -29.40 -95.50
N GLU A 97 39.68 -30.50 -94.98
CA GLU A 97 39.13 -31.33 -93.89
C GLU A 97 37.61 -31.59 -94.03
N GLY A 98 37.16 -31.86 -95.28
CA GLY A 98 35.76 -32.17 -95.60
C GLY A 98 34.80 -30.99 -95.77
N LYS A 99 35.28 -29.73 -95.81
CA LYS A 99 34.42 -28.53 -96.01
C LYS A 99 34.76 -27.78 -97.30
N LYS A 100 33.76 -27.48 -98.15
CA LYS A 100 33.92 -26.59 -99.32
C LYS A 100 34.36 -25.21 -98.85
N LEU A 101 35.27 -24.60 -99.61
CA LEU A 101 35.91 -23.33 -99.31
C LEU A 101 35.83 -22.46 -100.57
N ASP A 102 35.30 -21.25 -100.45
CA ASP A 102 35.25 -20.29 -101.55
C ASP A 102 36.65 -19.69 -101.72
N PHE A 103 37.39 -20.22 -102.70
CA PHE A 103 38.80 -19.90 -102.93
C PHE A 103 38.92 -19.03 -104.20
N PRO A 104 39.23 -17.72 -104.07
CA PRO A 104 39.04 -16.76 -105.16
C PRO A 104 40.22 -16.74 -106.14
N LEU A 105 40.31 -17.76 -107.00
CA LEU A 105 41.34 -17.87 -108.04
C LEU A 105 40.74 -18.32 -109.38
N THR A 106 40.78 -17.44 -110.38
CA THR A 106 40.44 -17.72 -111.78
C THR A 106 41.60 -18.41 -112.46
N LEU A 107 41.59 -19.74 -112.50
CA LEU A 107 42.64 -20.55 -113.13
C LEU A 107 42.53 -20.47 -114.66
N THR A 108 43.54 -19.89 -115.31
CA THR A 108 43.64 -19.82 -116.78
C THR A 108 44.93 -20.44 -117.31
N SER A 109 45.96 -20.54 -116.47
CA SER A 109 47.26 -21.18 -116.73
C SER A 109 47.49 -22.42 -115.84
N PHE A 110 48.46 -23.25 -116.24
CA PHE A 110 48.93 -24.37 -115.42
C PHE A 110 49.68 -23.90 -114.16
N ASP A 111 50.41 -22.78 -114.23
CA ASP A 111 51.17 -22.23 -113.10
C ASP A 111 50.25 -21.66 -111.99
N ASP A 112 49.04 -21.23 -112.35
CA ASP A 112 48.00 -20.82 -111.39
C ASP A 112 47.64 -21.98 -110.46
N VAL A 113 47.55 -23.20 -111.02
CA VAL A 113 47.24 -24.43 -110.28
C VAL A 113 48.38 -24.79 -109.31
N SER A 114 49.63 -24.66 -109.77
CA SER A 114 50.83 -24.87 -108.95
C SER A 114 50.91 -23.88 -107.77
N SER A 115 50.49 -22.63 -108.01
CA SER A 115 50.45 -21.57 -107.00
C SER A 115 49.33 -21.76 -105.99
N ALA A 116 48.11 -22.07 -106.46
CA ALA A 116 46.96 -22.37 -105.61
C ALA A 116 47.23 -23.56 -104.66
N LEU A 117 47.88 -24.62 -105.16
CA LEU A 117 48.21 -25.79 -104.35
C LEU A 117 49.20 -25.47 -103.22
N LYS A 118 50.13 -24.51 -103.41
CA LYS A 118 51.05 -24.02 -102.37
C LYS A 118 50.35 -23.16 -101.32
N GLU A 119 49.40 -22.29 -101.71
CA GLU A 119 48.62 -21.52 -100.73
C GLU A 119 47.72 -22.42 -99.88
N LEU A 120 47.09 -23.44 -100.47
CA LEU A 120 46.31 -24.44 -99.75
C LEU A 120 47.19 -25.24 -98.76
N GLU A 121 48.46 -25.50 -99.11
CA GLU A 121 49.43 -26.17 -98.25
C GLU A 121 49.83 -25.32 -97.02
N ALA A 122 49.82 -23.98 -97.14
CA ALA A 122 50.13 -23.05 -96.04
C ALA A 122 48.95 -22.78 -95.06
N LEU A 123 47.72 -23.17 -95.39
CA LEU A 123 46.56 -22.96 -94.52
C LEU A 123 46.46 -24.00 -93.40
N VAL A 124 46.40 -23.50 -92.15
CA VAL A 124 46.27 -24.31 -90.92
C VAL A 124 44.90 -24.08 -90.26
N PRO A 125 44.15 -25.13 -89.89
CA PRO A 125 42.84 -24.98 -89.24
C PRO A 125 42.94 -24.49 -87.79
N SER A 126 42.09 -23.53 -87.40
CA SER A 126 41.99 -23.07 -86.01
C SER A 126 41.50 -24.22 -85.09
N PRO A 127 42.24 -24.61 -84.03
CA PRO A 127 41.91 -25.76 -83.18
C PRO A 127 40.74 -25.51 -82.20
N GLY A 128 39.80 -24.63 -82.57
CA GLY A 128 38.52 -24.45 -81.91
C GLY A 128 38.57 -23.87 -80.50
N THR A 129 37.54 -24.11 -79.69
CA THR A 129 37.62 -23.83 -78.25
C THR A 129 38.57 -24.79 -77.52
N GLY A 130 38.75 -26.01 -78.03
CA GLY A 130 39.63 -27.02 -77.43
C GLY A 130 39.19 -27.39 -76.01
N HIS A 131 37.90 -27.68 -75.84
CA HIS A 131 37.37 -28.33 -74.64
C HIS A 131 37.79 -29.81 -74.66
N GLU A 132 38.26 -30.34 -73.53
CA GLU A 132 38.67 -31.76 -73.39
C GLU A 132 39.66 -32.25 -74.47
N GLY A 133 40.58 -31.37 -74.90
CA GLY A 133 41.73 -31.71 -75.75
C GLY A 133 41.43 -31.90 -77.24
N ARG A 134 40.16 -32.06 -77.65
CA ARG A 134 39.79 -32.31 -79.05
C ARG A 134 39.68 -31.02 -79.87
N ARG A 135 39.86 -31.09 -81.19
CA ARG A 135 39.49 -30.00 -82.11
C ARG A 135 37.98 -29.79 -82.09
N ASP A 136 37.53 -28.55 -82.16
CA ASP A 136 36.10 -28.19 -82.12
C ASP A 136 35.57 -28.16 -83.57
N PHE A 137 35.09 -29.30 -84.07
CA PHE A 137 34.77 -29.52 -85.49
C PHE A 137 33.80 -28.51 -86.12
N LYS A 138 33.06 -27.73 -85.32
CA LYS A 138 32.19 -26.65 -85.80
C LYS A 138 32.94 -25.35 -86.17
N CYS A 139 34.25 -25.25 -85.93
CA CYS A 139 35.04 -24.13 -86.44
C CYS A 139 35.34 -24.30 -87.95
N SER A 140 35.19 -23.23 -88.73
CA SER A 140 35.48 -23.19 -90.18
C SER A 140 36.52 -22.12 -90.56
N HIS A 141 37.13 -21.45 -89.58
CA HIS A 141 38.14 -20.42 -89.83
C HIS A 141 39.55 -21.03 -89.87
N PHE A 142 40.24 -20.83 -90.98
CA PHE A 142 41.64 -21.16 -91.19
C PHE A 142 42.53 -19.95 -90.90
N LEU A 143 43.80 -20.17 -90.58
CA LEU A 143 44.73 -19.12 -90.15
C LEU A 143 45.83 -18.90 -91.20
N GLN A 144 45.69 -17.84 -92.00
CA GLN A 144 46.77 -17.33 -92.87
C GLN A 144 48.06 -17.03 -92.06
N PRO A 145 49.26 -17.17 -92.64
CA PRO A 145 50.54 -17.04 -91.93
C PRO A 145 50.70 -15.75 -91.10
N ILE A 146 50.28 -14.60 -91.62
CA ILE A 146 50.30 -13.29 -90.90
C ILE A 146 49.56 -13.35 -89.54
N ASN A 147 48.50 -14.15 -89.44
CA ASN A 147 47.70 -14.29 -88.23
C ASN A 147 48.28 -15.31 -87.23
N GLN A 148 49.29 -16.09 -87.62
CA GLN A 148 49.98 -17.04 -86.74
C GLN A 148 51.03 -16.32 -85.86
N ALA A 149 51.74 -15.33 -86.42
CA ALA A 149 52.84 -14.62 -85.75
C ALA A 149 52.42 -13.72 -84.55
N ARG A 150 51.15 -13.30 -84.47
CA ARG A 150 50.67 -12.33 -83.46
C ARG A 150 50.22 -12.94 -82.12
N SER A 151 50.50 -14.22 -81.85
CA SER A 151 49.99 -14.94 -80.67
C SER A 151 51.06 -15.72 -79.89
N ASN A 152 51.65 -15.09 -78.86
CA ASN A 152 52.62 -15.69 -77.92
C ASN A 152 52.01 -16.77 -76.99
N LYS A 153 50.96 -17.48 -77.43
CA LYS A 153 50.33 -18.61 -76.74
C LYS A 153 49.94 -19.67 -77.77
N LEU A 154 50.65 -20.80 -77.75
CA LEU A 154 50.39 -21.94 -78.62
C LEU A 154 49.07 -22.64 -78.24
N PRO A 155 48.39 -23.27 -79.22
CA PRO A 155 48.35 -22.91 -80.64
C PRO A 155 47.47 -21.66 -80.86
N PRO A 156 47.71 -20.85 -81.92
CA PRO A 156 46.86 -19.71 -82.27
C PRO A 156 45.42 -20.15 -82.57
N ARG A 157 44.44 -19.29 -82.26
CA ARG A 157 42.99 -19.56 -82.38
C ARG A 157 42.27 -18.30 -82.82
N CYS A 158 41.21 -18.44 -83.61
CA CYS A 158 40.37 -17.30 -83.97
C CYS A 158 39.71 -16.64 -82.73
N LEU A 159 39.47 -15.32 -82.81
CA LEU A 159 39.05 -14.49 -81.67
C LEU A 159 37.77 -15.00 -80.98
N ALA A 160 36.79 -15.46 -81.75
CA ALA A 160 35.55 -16.05 -81.23
C ALA A 160 35.81 -17.30 -80.38
N CYS A 161 36.69 -18.21 -80.85
CA CYS A 161 37.07 -19.41 -80.10
C CYS A 161 37.87 -19.08 -78.83
N ALA A 162 38.77 -18.10 -78.90
CA ALA A 162 39.54 -17.64 -77.74
C ALA A 162 38.63 -17.04 -76.65
N ASN A 163 37.67 -16.20 -77.02
CA ASN A 163 36.71 -15.59 -76.10
C ASN A 163 35.74 -16.64 -75.53
N ARG A 164 35.22 -17.57 -76.35
CA ARG A 164 34.35 -18.66 -75.88
C ARG A 164 35.08 -19.60 -74.91
N LYS A 165 36.36 -19.92 -75.16
CA LYS A 165 37.20 -20.70 -74.20
C LYS A 165 37.37 -19.97 -72.86
N ARG A 166 37.63 -18.65 -72.88
CA ARG A 166 37.71 -17.81 -71.67
C ARG A 166 36.39 -17.78 -70.90
N ALA A 167 35.25 -17.72 -71.59
CA ALA A 167 33.93 -17.75 -70.96
C ALA A 167 33.66 -19.10 -70.27
N ILE A 168 33.93 -20.23 -70.94
CA ILE A 168 33.77 -21.58 -70.36
C ILE A 168 34.66 -21.76 -69.13
N ALA A 169 35.92 -21.30 -69.18
CA ALA A 169 36.84 -21.36 -68.04
C ALA A 169 36.38 -20.51 -66.83
N LYS A 170 35.82 -19.32 -67.07
CA LYS A 170 35.16 -18.51 -66.02
C LYS A 170 33.91 -19.21 -65.47
N GLY A 171 33.15 -19.90 -66.32
CA GLY A 171 31.99 -20.72 -65.94
C GLY A 171 32.34 -21.86 -64.99
N LYS A 172 33.31 -22.72 -65.35
CA LYS A 172 33.75 -23.83 -64.49
C LYS A 172 34.24 -23.34 -63.12
N ARG A 173 35.11 -22.31 -63.07
CA ARG A 173 35.58 -21.71 -61.80
C ARG A 173 34.44 -21.15 -60.93
N ARG A 174 33.42 -20.53 -61.53
CA ARG A 174 32.22 -20.05 -60.80
C ARG A 174 31.40 -21.22 -60.22
N ALA A 175 31.24 -22.31 -60.97
CA ALA A 175 30.53 -23.50 -60.51
C ALA A 175 31.28 -24.21 -59.37
N GLU A 176 32.61 -24.32 -59.44
CA GLU A 176 33.46 -24.88 -58.39
C GLU A 176 33.41 -24.04 -57.11
N ALA A 177 33.55 -22.72 -57.21
CA ALA A 177 33.41 -21.80 -56.08
C ALA A 177 32.01 -21.88 -55.43
N ALA A 178 30.95 -22.01 -56.23
CA ALA A 178 29.59 -22.21 -55.73
C ALA A 178 29.42 -23.57 -55.03
N LYS A 179 30.01 -24.64 -55.56
CA LYS A 179 30.03 -25.99 -54.94
C LYS A 179 30.75 -25.95 -53.58
N PHE A 180 31.90 -25.29 -53.50
CA PHE A 180 32.66 -25.13 -52.25
C PHE A 180 31.89 -24.31 -51.21
N LYS A 181 31.31 -23.17 -51.61
CA LYS A 181 30.50 -22.32 -50.70
C LYS A 181 29.25 -23.05 -50.19
N ARG A 182 28.60 -23.87 -51.02
CA ARG A 182 27.50 -24.77 -50.59
C ARG A 182 27.95 -25.81 -49.57
N LEU A 183 29.13 -26.42 -49.75
CA LEU A 183 29.68 -27.41 -48.81
C LEU A 183 30.01 -26.80 -47.44
N GLN A 184 30.61 -25.60 -47.41
CA GLN A 184 30.87 -24.89 -46.14
C GLN A 184 29.55 -24.56 -45.40
N LEU A 185 28.55 -24.01 -46.10
CA LEU A 185 27.22 -23.76 -45.53
C LEU A 185 26.55 -25.03 -44.99
N ALA A 186 26.69 -26.16 -45.70
CA ALA A 186 26.18 -27.45 -45.23
C ALA A 186 26.91 -27.95 -43.96
N GLN A 187 28.22 -27.75 -43.85
CA GLN A 187 28.98 -28.10 -42.63
C GLN A 187 28.58 -27.24 -41.43
N VAL A 188 28.40 -25.93 -41.60
CA VAL A 188 27.93 -25.02 -40.53
C VAL A 188 26.54 -25.46 -40.04
N LYS A 189 25.57 -25.59 -40.96
CA LYS A 189 24.21 -26.04 -40.62
C LYS A 189 24.19 -27.44 -39.97
N ARG A 190 25.12 -28.33 -40.32
CA ARG A 190 25.27 -29.66 -39.69
C ARG A 190 25.84 -29.58 -38.26
N LYS A 191 26.73 -28.62 -37.97
CA LYS A 191 27.20 -28.34 -36.59
C LYS A 191 26.08 -27.75 -35.73
N GLU A 192 25.34 -26.77 -36.26
CA GLU A 192 24.21 -26.14 -35.58
C GLU A 192 23.09 -27.14 -35.27
N THR A 193 22.65 -27.94 -36.25
CA THR A 193 21.63 -28.98 -36.03
C THR A 193 22.10 -30.09 -35.09
N LYS A 194 23.41 -30.42 -35.04
CA LYS A 194 23.94 -31.35 -34.02
C LYS A 194 23.84 -30.74 -32.61
N SER A 195 24.20 -29.47 -32.44
CA SER A 195 24.08 -28.74 -31.17
C SER A 195 22.61 -28.63 -30.71
N LEU A 196 21.70 -28.28 -31.62
CA LEU A 196 20.26 -28.23 -31.34
C LEU A 196 19.70 -29.60 -30.97
N ARG A 197 20.04 -30.67 -31.70
CA ARG A 197 19.64 -32.05 -31.36
C ARG A 197 20.17 -32.50 -29.99
N GLN A 198 21.38 -32.08 -29.60
CA GLN A 198 21.90 -32.34 -28.25
C GLN A 198 21.12 -31.55 -27.18
N LYS A 199 20.79 -30.27 -27.42
CA LYS A 199 19.96 -29.46 -26.51
C LYS A 199 18.54 -30.02 -26.35
N VAL A 200 17.95 -30.56 -27.42
CA VAL A 200 16.67 -31.30 -27.37
C VAL A 200 16.83 -32.57 -26.54
N LYS A 201 17.78 -33.47 -26.87
CA LYS A 201 18.01 -34.72 -26.12
C LYS A 201 18.29 -34.52 -24.62
N CYS A 202 18.91 -33.41 -24.23
CA CYS A 202 19.11 -33.04 -22.82
C CYS A 202 17.84 -32.51 -22.15
N ARG A 203 16.92 -31.87 -22.88
CA ARG A 203 15.58 -31.49 -22.41
C ARG A 203 14.67 -32.71 -22.30
N ASP A 204 14.68 -33.60 -23.27
CA ASP A 204 13.88 -34.84 -23.26
C ASP A 204 14.22 -35.66 -22.00
N LYS A 205 15.52 -35.90 -21.73
CA LYS A 205 15.97 -36.52 -20.47
C LYS A 205 15.48 -35.81 -19.20
N LYS A 206 15.36 -34.49 -19.22
CA LYS A 206 14.85 -33.69 -18.09
C LYS A 206 13.34 -33.83 -17.93
N ILE A 207 12.60 -33.95 -19.05
CA ILE A 207 11.15 -34.18 -19.08
C ILE A 207 10.84 -35.57 -18.52
N ASN A 208 11.45 -36.64 -19.06
CA ASN A 208 11.23 -38.01 -18.58
C ASN A 208 11.48 -38.14 -17.07
N SER A 209 12.57 -37.54 -16.56
CA SER A 209 12.90 -37.54 -15.12
C SER A 209 11.93 -36.72 -14.25
N LEU A 210 11.18 -35.78 -14.85
CA LEU A 210 10.08 -35.08 -14.16
C LEU A 210 8.77 -35.87 -14.24
N GLU A 211 8.51 -36.58 -15.33
CA GLU A 211 7.36 -37.48 -15.48
C GLU A 211 7.44 -38.69 -14.55
N GLU A 212 8.61 -39.29 -14.38
CA GLU A 212 8.88 -40.32 -13.36
C GLU A 212 8.56 -39.80 -11.95
N LYS A 213 9.03 -38.59 -11.63
CA LYS A 213 8.77 -37.95 -10.34
C LYS A 213 7.29 -37.63 -10.12
N LEU A 214 6.60 -37.17 -11.15
CA LEU A 214 5.15 -36.96 -11.11
C LEU A 214 4.42 -38.28 -10.83
N LYS A 215 4.78 -39.39 -11.49
CA LYS A 215 4.19 -40.71 -11.21
C LYS A 215 4.41 -41.16 -9.77
N THR A 216 5.62 -41.00 -9.22
CA THR A 216 5.86 -41.34 -7.79
C THR A 216 5.07 -40.45 -6.83
N LEU A 217 4.91 -39.16 -7.15
CA LEU A 217 4.12 -38.23 -6.31
C LEU A 217 2.61 -38.48 -6.43
N GLN A 218 2.13 -38.91 -7.61
CA GLN A 218 0.74 -39.35 -7.80
C GLN A 218 0.46 -40.61 -7.00
N GLY A 219 1.31 -41.64 -7.06
CA GLY A 219 1.15 -42.85 -6.24
C GLY A 219 1.13 -42.58 -4.72
N LEU A 220 1.90 -41.59 -4.24
CA LEU A 220 1.86 -41.16 -2.84
C LEU A 220 0.61 -40.32 -2.50
N TYR A 221 0.05 -39.60 -3.47
CA TYR A 221 -1.18 -38.81 -3.31
C TYR A 221 -2.44 -39.68 -3.34
N ASP A 222 -2.48 -40.69 -4.22
CA ASP A 222 -3.61 -41.60 -4.35
C ASP A 222 -3.65 -42.61 -3.18
N ALA A 223 -2.53 -42.82 -2.48
CA ALA A 223 -2.46 -43.54 -1.20
C ALA A 223 -2.87 -42.70 0.03
N LEU A 224 -3.08 -41.39 -0.12
CA LEU A 224 -3.57 -40.51 0.94
C LEU A 224 -5.09 -40.33 0.81
N GLU A 225 -5.85 -40.88 1.75
CA GLU A 225 -7.29 -40.66 1.80
C GLU A 225 -7.60 -39.17 2.01
N LYS A 226 -8.30 -38.59 1.03
CA LYS A 226 -8.68 -37.17 1.02
C LYS A 226 -9.51 -36.79 2.26
N ALA A 227 -10.24 -37.74 2.85
CA ALA A 227 -10.98 -37.55 4.10
C ALA A 227 -10.05 -37.22 5.28
N GLN A 228 -9.01 -38.03 5.50
CA GLN A 228 -8.05 -37.84 6.60
C GLN A 228 -7.37 -36.47 6.53
N VAL A 229 -6.98 -36.03 5.32
CA VAL A 229 -6.35 -34.71 5.13
C VAL A 229 -7.31 -33.57 5.45
N ILE A 230 -8.61 -33.70 5.15
CA ILE A 230 -9.63 -32.71 5.49
C ILE A 230 -9.87 -32.69 7.01
N GLU A 231 -9.91 -33.85 7.66
CA GLU A 231 -10.06 -33.99 9.11
C GLU A 231 -8.90 -33.31 9.87
N TYR A 232 -7.65 -33.58 9.50
CA TYR A 232 -6.48 -32.87 10.05
C TYR A 232 -6.50 -31.35 9.80
N VAL A 233 -7.08 -30.89 8.68
CA VAL A 233 -7.23 -29.45 8.40
C VAL A 233 -8.33 -28.80 9.24
N CYS A 234 -9.31 -29.58 9.71
CA CYS A 234 -10.35 -29.13 10.64
C CYS A 234 -9.87 -29.04 12.10
N THR A 235 -8.82 -29.79 12.50
CA THR A 235 -8.22 -29.66 13.85
C THR A 235 -7.27 -28.47 13.99
N LEU A 236 -6.83 -27.87 12.87
CA LEU A 236 -5.98 -26.67 12.89
C LEU A 236 -6.74 -25.41 13.36
N PRO A 237 -6.12 -24.52 14.15
CA PRO A 237 -6.75 -23.25 14.53
C PRO A 237 -7.08 -22.41 13.29
N GLU A 238 -8.21 -21.72 13.31
CA GLU A 238 -8.88 -21.21 12.11
C GLU A 238 -7.99 -20.39 11.14
N LYS A 239 -7.12 -19.52 11.65
CA LYS A 239 -6.22 -18.71 10.82
C LYS A 239 -5.20 -19.56 10.04
N TRP A 240 -4.75 -20.67 10.63
CA TRP A 240 -3.87 -21.64 9.98
C TRP A 240 -4.63 -22.47 8.95
N ARG A 241 -5.87 -22.89 9.28
CA ARG A 241 -6.80 -23.54 8.35
C ARG A 241 -6.99 -22.71 7.07
N PHE A 242 -7.22 -21.40 7.17
CA PHE A 242 -7.33 -20.53 5.99
C PHE A 242 -6.04 -20.46 5.15
N ALA A 243 -4.86 -20.38 5.80
CA ALA A 243 -3.58 -20.36 5.10
C ALA A 243 -3.30 -21.68 4.36
N VAL A 244 -3.58 -22.83 4.98
CA VAL A 244 -3.40 -24.16 4.40
C VAL A 244 -4.37 -24.40 3.23
N LEU A 245 -5.65 -24.03 3.37
CA LEU A 245 -6.62 -24.09 2.27
C LEU A 245 -6.19 -23.21 1.08
N ALA A 246 -5.66 -22.01 1.35
CA ALA A 246 -5.10 -21.15 0.30
C ALA A 246 -3.85 -21.76 -0.37
N CYS A 247 -3.05 -22.58 0.33
CA CYS A 247 -1.95 -23.34 -0.26
C CYS A 247 -2.44 -24.43 -1.21
N PHE A 248 -3.51 -25.16 -0.85
CA PHE A 248 -4.09 -26.17 -1.75
C PHE A 248 -4.70 -25.54 -3.01
N GLU A 249 -5.45 -24.44 -2.89
CA GLU A 249 -5.97 -23.71 -4.07
C GLU A 249 -4.85 -23.10 -4.92
N ALA A 250 -3.76 -22.65 -4.28
CA ALA A 250 -2.58 -22.17 -5.00
C ALA A 250 -1.81 -23.28 -5.73
N ALA A 251 -1.89 -24.54 -5.27
CA ALA A 251 -1.30 -25.71 -5.91
C ALA A 251 -2.17 -26.23 -7.08
N LYS A 252 -3.50 -26.17 -6.97
CA LYS A 252 -4.44 -26.48 -8.07
C LYS A 252 -4.32 -25.53 -9.27
N ALA A 253 -3.82 -24.31 -9.05
CA ALA A 253 -3.78 -23.26 -10.06
C ALA A 253 -2.71 -23.49 -11.15
N LYS A 254 -3.15 -23.86 -12.37
CA LYS A 254 -2.31 -24.10 -13.57
C LYS A 254 -1.34 -22.95 -13.96
N LYS A 255 -1.51 -21.74 -13.42
CA LYS A 255 -0.62 -20.57 -13.61
C LYS A 255 -0.56 -19.75 -12.31
N PRO A 256 0.57 -19.14 -11.91
CA PRO A 256 0.68 -18.32 -10.70
C PRO A 256 -0.34 -17.17 -10.63
N CYS A 257 -0.67 -16.57 -11.77
CA CYS A 257 -1.67 -15.49 -11.89
C CYS A 257 -3.13 -15.97 -11.83
N GLY A 258 -3.39 -17.28 -11.87
CA GLY A 258 -4.73 -17.88 -11.90
C GLY A 258 -5.30 -18.23 -10.52
N ARG A 259 -4.59 -17.92 -9.43
CA ARG A 259 -5.00 -18.22 -8.05
C ARG A 259 -6.29 -17.48 -7.69
N ARG A 260 -7.31 -18.23 -7.25
CA ARG A 260 -8.49 -17.70 -6.56
C ARG A 260 -8.23 -17.74 -5.04
N TYR A 261 -8.84 -16.82 -4.30
CA TYR A 261 -8.67 -16.69 -2.85
C TYR A 261 -10.05 -16.54 -2.20
N THR A 262 -10.25 -17.16 -1.04
CA THR A 262 -11.50 -17.01 -0.25
C THR A 262 -11.60 -15.63 0.39
N ASN A 263 -12.81 -15.16 0.68
CA ASN A 263 -13.01 -13.86 1.34
C ASN A 263 -12.32 -13.80 2.71
N GLN A 264 -12.37 -14.88 3.49
CA GLN A 264 -11.68 -15.03 4.78
C GLN A 264 -10.15 -14.87 4.63
N TRP A 265 -9.53 -15.53 3.64
CA TRP A 265 -8.08 -15.39 3.43
C TRP A 265 -7.69 -13.99 2.97
N ILE A 266 -8.52 -13.33 2.15
CA ILE A 266 -8.30 -11.94 1.73
C ILE A 266 -8.44 -10.99 2.93
N TYR A 267 -9.34 -11.26 3.88
CA TYR A 267 -9.51 -10.49 5.11
C TYR A 267 -8.28 -10.59 6.02
N GLU A 268 -7.80 -11.80 6.33
CA GLU A 268 -6.54 -11.99 7.10
C GLU A 268 -5.34 -11.35 6.39
N CYS A 269 -5.24 -11.47 5.05
CA CYS A 269 -4.20 -10.80 4.28
C CYS A 269 -4.33 -9.26 4.31
N ALA A 270 -5.55 -8.71 4.41
CA ALA A 270 -5.77 -7.28 4.59
C ALA A 270 -5.37 -6.82 6.00
N LEU A 271 -5.69 -7.58 7.05
CA LEU A 271 -5.23 -7.33 8.42
C LEU A 271 -3.70 -7.35 8.52
N LEU A 272 -3.04 -8.35 7.92
CA LEU A 272 -1.58 -8.45 7.86
C LEU A 272 -0.96 -7.24 7.12
N ARG A 273 -1.58 -6.80 6.01
CA ARG A 273 -1.17 -5.60 5.27
C ARG A 273 -1.36 -4.31 6.08
N ILE A 274 -2.38 -4.23 6.94
CA ILE A 274 -2.62 -3.10 7.85
C ILE A 274 -1.55 -3.09 8.95
N LYS A 275 -1.26 -4.23 9.59
CA LYS A 275 -0.22 -4.34 10.63
C LYS A 275 1.19 -4.07 10.10
N SER A 276 1.55 -4.52 8.90
CA SER A 276 2.79 -4.07 8.23
C SER A 276 2.78 -4.29 6.72
N LEU A 277 2.67 -3.19 5.97
CA LEU A 277 2.82 -3.19 4.51
C LEU A 277 4.23 -3.62 4.05
N ALA A 278 5.27 -3.34 4.84
CA ALA A 278 6.64 -3.71 4.52
C ALA A 278 6.86 -5.22 4.65
N LEU A 279 6.38 -5.83 5.74
CA LEU A 279 6.41 -7.28 5.93
C LEU A 279 5.58 -8.00 4.86
N TYR A 280 4.36 -7.51 4.59
CA TYR A 280 3.50 -8.06 3.54
C TYR A 280 4.18 -8.04 2.16
N LYS A 281 4.82 -6.91 1.79
CA LYS A 281 5.62 -6.80 0.56
C LYS A 281 6.80 -7.77 0.52
N LYS A 282 7.46 -8.03 1.66
CA LYS A 282 8.54 -9.03 1.76
C LYS A 282 7.99 -10.44 1.52
N MET A 283 7.02 -10.89 2.33
CA MET A 283 6.42 -12.23 2.22
C MET A 283 5.86 -12.54 0.82
N LEU A 284 5.31 -11.52 0.13
CA LEU A 284 4.81 -11.64 -1.24
C LEU A 284 5.93 -11.79 -2.29
N ARG A 285 7.09 -11.12 -2.13
CA ARG A 285 8.25 -11.29 -3.03
C ARG A 285 8.94 -12.63 -2.80
N ASP A 286 9.12 -12.97 -1.53
CA ASP A 286 9.82 -14.17 -1.08
C ASP A 286 8.94 -15.44 -1.28
N ASN A 287 7.69 -15.27 -1.75
CA ASN A 287 6.68 -16.32 -1.98
C ASN A 287 6.41 -17.21 -0.76
N PHE A 288 6.57 -16.65 0.44
CA PHE A 288 6.45 -17.36 1.73
C PHE A 288 5.07 -18.02 1.94
N LEU A 289 4.01 -17.38 1.43
CA LEU A 289 2.64 -17.88 1.44
C LEU A 289 1.94 -17.47 0.12
N PRO A 290 0.81 -18.12 -0.25
CA PRO A 290 -0.03 -17.74 -1.38
C PRO A 290 -0.81 -16.46 -1.08
N LEU A 291 -0.10 -15.33 -1.05
CA LEU A 291 -0.64 -14.02 -0.71
C LEU A 291 -1.26 -13.32 -1.94
N PRO A 292 -2.45 -12.70 -1.81
CA PRO A 292 -3.01 -11.87 -2.86
C PRO A 292 -2.15 -10.63 -3.15
N SER A 293 -2.18 -10.15 -4.39
CA SER A 293 -1.45 -8.92 -4.76
C SER A 293 -2.02 -7.70 -4.02
N LEU A 294 -1.20 -6.65 -3.84
CA LEU A 294 -1.68 -5.39 -3.25
C LEU A 294 -2.86 -4.78 -4.05
N ARG A 295 -2.85 -4.90 -5.39
CA ARG A 295 -3.98 -4.50 -6.25
C ARG A 295 -5.23 -5.34 -5.97
N THR A 296 -5.08 -6.62 -5.66
CA THR A 296 -6.17 -7.50 -5.24
C THR A 296 -6.76 -7.03 -3.93
N ILE A 297 -5.95 -6.83 -2.88
CA ILE A 297 -6.46 -6.31 -1.59
C ILE A 297 -7.14 -4.95 -1.77
N GLN A 298 -6.52 -4.01 -2.50
CA GLN A 298 -7.12 -2.72 -2.82
C GLN A 298 -8.49 -2.84 -3.52
N ARG A 299 -8.67 -3.81 -4.43
CA ARG A 299 -9.97 -4.06 -5.09
C ARG A 299 -11.04 -4.55 -4.12
N TYR A 300 -10.68 -5.32 -3.09
CA TYR A 300 -11.63 -5.74 -2.04
C TYR A 300 -11.89 -4.63 -1.02
N MET A 301 -10.86 -3.90 -0.57
CA MET A 301 -11.03 -2.73 0.30
C MET A 301 -11.89 -1.65 -0.35
N LYS A 302 -11.81 -1.45 -1.67
CA LYS A 302 -12.70 -0.55 -2.43
C LYS A 302 -14.19 -0.98 -2.47
N LYS A 303 -14.54 -2.20 -2.03
CA LYS A 303 -15.94 -2.59 -1.83
C LYS A 303 -16.49 -2.07 -0.50
N LEU A 304 -15.63 -1.93 0.51
CA LEU A 304 -15.96 -1.22 1.74
C LEU A 304 -16.02 0.26 1.37
N LYS A 305 -17.19 0.89 1.51
CA LYS A 305 -17.40 2.31 1.23
C LYS A 305 -17.19 3.08 2.54
N PRO A 306 -16.04 3.76 2.76
CA PRO A 306 -15.91 4.65 3.92
C PRO A 306 -16.83 5.86 3.73
N SER A 307 -17.75 6.05 4.67
CA SER A 307 -18.58 7.25 4.82
C SER A 307 -18.42 7.82 6.23
N TYR A 308 -18.54 9.14 6.34
CA TYR A 308 -18.64 9.83 7.62
C TYR A 308 -20.02 9.60 8.27
N GLY A 309 -20.11 9.89 9.56
CA GLY A 309 -21.28 9.68 10.39
C GLY A 309 -21.47 8.23 10.86
N PHE A 310 -22.62 7.97 11.49
CA PHE A 310 -23.01 6.66 11.98
C PHE A 310 -23.36 5.73 10.79
N GLN A 311 -22.67 4.59 10.69
CA GLN A 311 -22.89 3.62 9.60
C GLN A 311 -23.76 2.46 10.06
N GLU A 312 -24.98 2.34 9.51
CA GLU A 312 -25.92 1.25 9.80
C GLU A 312 -25.26 -0.16 9.74
N ASN A 313 -24.39 -0.40 8.75
CA ASN A 313 -23.63 -1.65 8.62
C ASN A 313 -22.76 -1.97 9.85
N VAL A 314 -22.23 -0.95 10.54
CA VAL A 314 -21.43 -1.13 11.77
C VAL A 314 -22.35 -1.50 12.92
N PHE A 315 -23.53 -0.90 13.04
CA PHE A 315 -24.51 -1.24 14.08
C PHE A 315 -25.13 -2.64 13.88
N ASN A 316 -25.40 -3.04 12.62
CA ASN A 316 -25.82 -4.40 12.29
C ASN A 316 -24.73 -5.45 12.64
N LEU A 317 -23.46 -5.18 12.36
CA LEU A 317 -22.33 -6.03 12.78
C LEU A 317 -22.08 -6.01 14.29
N LEU A 318 -22.33 -4.87 14.95
CA LEU A 318 -22.28 -4.76 16.41
C LEU A 318 -23.35 -5.66 17.03
N LYS A 319 -24.58 -5.68 16.50
CA LYS A 319 -25.67 -6.53 16.99
C LYS A 319 -25.36 -8.02 16.85
N GLU A 320 -24.91 -8.46 15.67
CA GLU A 320 -24.43 -9.84 15.45
C GLU A 320 -23.29 -10.20 16.45
N LYS A 321 -22.37 -9.25 16.69
CA LYS A 321 -21.33 -9.43 17.70
C LYS A 321 -21.88 -9.48 19.13
N ALA A 322 -22.88 -8.67 19.48
CA ALA A 322 -23.51 -8.66 20.80
C ALA A 322 -24.22 -9.98 21.12
N GLU A 323 -24.68 -10.72 20.11
CA GLU A 323 -25.18 -12.09 20.28
C GLU A 323 -24.05 -13.07 20.62
N HIS A 324 -22.83 -12.85 20.11
CA HIS A 324 -21.66 -13.74 20.29
C HIS A 324 -20.66 -13.39 21.40
N ILE A 325 -20.72 -12.20 22.02
CA ILE A 325 -19.83 -11.83 23.15
C ILE A 325 -20.07 -12.76 24.35
N ALA A 326 -19.01 -13.23 25.00
CA ALA A 326 -19.12 -14.23 26.06
C ALA A 326 -19.88 -13.69 27.30
N LEU A 327 -20.61 -14.56 28.00
CA LEU A 327 -21.50 -14.17 29.11
C LEU A 327 -20.74 -13.58 30.32
N ASP A 328 -19.45 -13.89 30.44
CA ASP A 328 -18.53 -13.34 31.43
C ASP A 328 -17.95 -11.97 31.04
N GLU A 329 -17.91 -11.60 29.75
CA GLU A 329 -17.62 -10.23 29.33
C GLU A 329 -18.82 -9.29 29.47
N ARG A 330 -20.05 -9.82 29.33
CA ARG A 330 -21.28 -9.13 29.69
C ARG A 330 -21.42 -9.01 31.22
N HIS A 331 -22.27 -8.10 31.69
CA HIS A 331 -22.56 -7.94 33.11
C HIS A 331 -24.01 -7.47 33.35
N GLY A 332 -24.64 -8.00 34.39
CA GLY A 332 -26.00 -7.66 34.79
C GLY A 332 -26.44 -8.51 35.97
N LYS A 333 -27.34 -7.96 36.77
CA LYS A 333 -27.90 -8.63 37.94
C LYS A 333 -28.86 -9.71 37.45
N TYR A 334 -28.76 -10.92 37.99
CA TYR A 334 -29.75 -11.98 37.73
C TYR A 334 -31.11 -11.54 38.32
N ILE A 335 -31.97 -11.00 37.47
CA ILE A 335 -33.33 -10.63 37.86
C ILE A 335 -34.15 -11.91 38.02
N ASN A 336 -34.30 -12.37 39.26
CA ASN A 336 -35.23 -13.44 39.62
C ASN A 336 -36.70 -12.96 39.56
N GLU A 337 -37.16 -12.57 38.37
CA GLU A 337 -38.60 -12.57 38.08
C GLU A 337 -39.07 -14.03 38.03
N HIS A 338 -39.69 -14.50 39.11
CA HIS A 338 -40.36 -15.81 39.18
C HIS A 338 -41.56 -15.84 38.21
N TYR A 339 -41.29 -16.07 36.92
CA TYR A 339 -42.31 -16.32 35.92
C TYR A 339 -42.91 -17.72 36.09
N LEU A 340 -43.81 -17.85 37.08
CA LEU A 340 -44.68 -19.00 37.29
C LEU A 340 -45.70 -19.11 36.15
N LYS A 341 -45.24 -19.52 34.96
CA LYS A 341 -46.12 -19.92 33.86
C LYS A 341 -46.74 -21.28 34.19
N THR A 342 -48.06 -21.28 34.34
CA THR A 342 -48.86 -22.46 34.71
C THR A 342 -48.99 -23.46 33.55
N PHE A 343 -47.88 -24.09 33.16
CA PHE A 343 -47.91 -25.35 32.42
C PHE A 343 -48.32 -26.50 33.35
N ASP A 344 -48.98 -27.50 32.78
CA ASP A 344 -49.87 -28.40 33.51
C ASP A 344 -49.22 -29.08 34.72
N LYS A 345 -49.71 -28.73 35.92
CA LYS A 345 -49.42 -29.37 37.23
C LYS A 345 -47.95 -29.47 37.67
N LYS A 346 -47.01 -28.78 37.01
CA LYS A 346 -45.63 -28.61 37.49
C LYS A 346 -45.23 -27.14 37.45
N LYS A 347 -45.07 -26.53 38.64
CA LYS A 347 -44.34 -25.26 38.75
C LYS A 347 -42.90 -25.49 38.29
N VAL A 348 -42.44 -24.67 37.35
CA VAL A 348 -41.04 -24.56 36.96
C VAL A 348 -40.67 -23.10 37.17
N ASP A 349 -39.68 -22.85 38.03
CA ASP A 349 -39.15 -21.50 38.22
C ASP A 349 -38.16 -21.19 37.08
N LEU A 350 -38.55 -20.28 36.18
CA LEU A 350 -37.66 -19.76 35.15
C LEU A 350 -36.96 -18.49 35.64
N THR A 351 -35.71 -18.62 36.08
CA THR A 351 -34.81 -17.46 36.25
C THR A 351 -34.42 -16.90 34.88
N VAL A 352 -34.92 -15.72 34.52
CA VAL A 352 -34.55 -15.04 33.26
C VAL A 352 -33.31 -14.19 33.49
N SER A 353 -32.18 -14.62 32.92
CA SER A 353 -30.88 -13.98 33.12
C SER A 353 -30.66 -12.88 32.07
N ILE A 354 -31.07 -11.64 32.37
CA ILE A 354 -30.82 -10.50 31.48
C ILE A 354 -29.41 -9.95 31.75
N VAL A 355 -28.48 -10.18 30.82
CA VAL A 355 -27.07 -9.76 30.95
C VAL A 355 -26.75 -8.69 29.91
N PHE A 356 -26.48 -7.48 30.36
CA PHE A 356 -26.25 -6.31 29.52
C PHE A 356 -24.77 -6.17 29.13
N LEU A 357 -24.49 -5.37 28.10
CA LEU A 357 -23.12 -4.97 27.77
C LEU A 357 -22.99 -3.46 27.96
N THR A 358 -22.70 -3.07 29.21
CA THR A 358 -22.62 -1.67 29.64
C THR A 358 -21.24 -1.06 29.43
N GLY A 359 -21.23 0.25 29.18
CA GLY A 359 -20.00 1.01 28.95
C GLY A 359 -20.21 2.51 28.86
N SER A 360 -19.11 3.18 28.50
CA SER A 360 -19.03 4.62 28.27
C SER A 360 -18.95 4.94 26.78
N LEU A 361 -19.64 6.01 26.37
CA LEU A 361 -19.44 6.68 25.10
C LEU A 361 -18.35 7.76 25.26
N LEU A 362 -17.18 7.52 24.65
CA LEU A 362 -16.09 8.47 24.56
C LEU A 362 -16.27 9.34 23.31
N VAL A 363 -16.19 10.66 23.45
CA VAL A 363 -16.34 11.62 22.35
C VAL A 363 -15.25 12.69 22.39
N ASP A 364 -14.48 12.83 21.32
CA ASP A 364 -13.32 13.73 21.23
C ASP A 364 -13.09 14.25 19.79
N GLU A 365 -12.28 15.30 19.64
CA GLU A 365 -12.05 16.01 18.36
C GLU A 365 -10.59 15.99 17.92
N ILE A 366 -10.31 15.28 16.82
CA ILE A 366 -8.95 15.14 16.27
C ILE A 366 -8.71 16.20 15.19
N THR A 367 -7.76 17.11 15.40
CA THR A 367 -7.37 18.11 14.39
C THR A 367 -6.83 17.46 13.10
N LEU A 368 -7.26 17.97 11.96
CA LEU A 368 -6.88 17.53 10.61
C LEU A 368 -6.16 18.66 9.86
N ALA A 369 -5.37 18.28 8.85
CA ALA A 369 -5.00 19.23 7.80
C ALA A 369 -6.19 19.40 6.84
N GLU A 370 -6.63 20.64 6.60
CA GLU A 370 -7.70 20.92 5.63
C GLU A 370 -7.34 20.35 4.24
N GLY A 371 -8.27 19.64 3.61
CA GLY A 371 -7.99 18.94 2.36
C GLY A 371 -9.22 18.44 1.62
N VAL A 372 -9.62 19.16 0.57
CA VAL A 372 -10.79 18.83 -0.24
C VAL A 372 -10.42 17.84 -1.36
N HIS A 373 -11.12 16.71 -1.45
CA HIS A 373 -10.85 15.65 -2.43
C HIS A 373 -12.10 15.19 -3.18
N TYR A 374 -12.03 15.15 -4.52
CA TYR A 374 -13.11 14.63 -5.36
C TYR A 374 -12.98 13.11 -5.60
N ASP A 375 -13.82 12.32 -4.94
CA ASP A 375 -13.85 10.86 -5.13
C ASP A 375 -14.62 10.50 -6.42
N LYS A 376 -13.86 10.16 -7.46
CA LYS A 376 -14.36 9.75 -8.79
C LYS A 376 -15.19 8.46 -8.80
N ILE A 377 -15.26 7.70 -7.70
CA ILE A 377 -16.09 6.48 -7.59
C ILE A 377 -17.46 6.82 -7.00
N THR A 378 -17.52 7.71 -6.00
CA THR A 378 -18.80 8.15 -5.41
C THR A 378 -19.38 9.40 -6.05
N LEU A 379 -18.62 10.06 -6.93
CA LEU A 379 -18.93 11.37 -7.52
C LEU A 379 -19.23 12.45 -6.46
N ARG A 380 -18.53 12.38 -5.32
CA ARG A 380 -18.71 13.28 -4.17
C ARG A 380 -17.40 13.97 -3.81
N VAL A 381 -17.52 15.22 -3.39
CA VAL A 381 -16.47 15.94 -2.66
C VAL A 381 -16.38 15.36 -1.24
N LYS A 382 -15.16 15.27 -0.72
CA LYS A 382 -14.80 14.85 0.65
C LYS A 382 -13.88 15.90 1.27
N GLY A 383 -13.87 16.01 2.60
CA GLY A 383 -13.11 17.04 3.32
C GLY A 383 -13.87 18.35 3.57
N LEU A 384 -15.18 18.35 3.35
CA LEU A 384 -16.09 19.43 3.79
C LEU A 384 -16.74 19.05 5.13
N VAL A 385 -17.26 20.03 5.87
CA VAL A 385 -17.98 19.83 7.14
C VAL A 385 -19.17 18.89 6.95
N PHE A 386 -19.33 17.92 7.86
CA PHE A 386 -20.39 16.92 7.82
C PHE A 386 -20.77 16.45 9.23
N LEU A 387 -21.89 16.97 9.73
CA LEU A 387 -22.58 16.57 10.97
C LEU A 387 -23.94 15.87 10.66
N ALA A 388 -24.01 15.12 9.57
CA ALA A 388 -25.25 14.55 9.01
C ALA A 388 -26.37 15.62 8.90
N GLN A 389 -27.61 15.31 9.32
CA GLN A 389 -28.74 16.26 9.31
C GLN A 389 -28.56 17.49 10.22
N TYR A 390 -27.53 17.52 11.09
CA TYR A 390 -27.24 18.65 11.98
C TYR A 390 -26.16 19.60 11.44
N THR A 391 -25.70 19.41 10.20
CA THR A 391 -24.69 20.27 9.56
C THR A 391 -25.23 21.70 9.39
N PRO A 392 -24.63 22.73 10.04
CA PRO A 392 -25.10 24.11 9.93
C PRO A 392 -25.04 24.62 8.48
N GLU A 393 -26.08 25.30 8.03
CA GLU A 393 -26.22 25.78 6.64
C GLU A 393 -25.01 26.62 6.20
N ASN A 394 -24.50 27.47 7.10
CA ASN A 394 -23.35 28.34 6.88
C ASN A 394 -21.98 27.64 6.89
N GLN A 395 -21.93 26.31 7.06
CA GLN A 395 -20.69 25.53 7.12
C GLN A 395 -20.63 24.38 6.08
N LYS A 396 -21.72 24.06 5.36
CA LYS A 396 -21.79 22.90 4.45
C LYS A 396 -20.70 22.87 3.37
N ASP A 397 -20.35 24.03 2.82
CA ASP A 397 -19.33 24.17 1.77
C ASP A 397 -17.94 24.53 2.31
N ALA A 398 -17.78 24.64 3.64
CA ALA A 398 -16.50 24.93 4.26
C ALA A 398 -15.60 23.68 4.33
N PRO A 399 -14.28 23.80 4.15
CA PRO A 399 -13.35 22.72 4.47
C PRO A 399 -13.39 22.41 5.96
N ALA A 400 -13.27 21.12 6.28
CA ALA A 400 -13.18 20.62 7.65
C ALA A 400 -11.73 20.60 8.14
N ASP A 401 -11.54 21.04 9.38
CA ASP A 401 -10.25 21.10 10.08
C ASP A 401 -10.20 20.16 11.31
N HIS A 402 -11.32 19.51 11.68
CA HIS A 402 -11.39 18.55 12.78
C HIS A 402 -12.25 17.32 12.42
N ALA A 403 -11.96 16.19 13.09
CA ALA A 403 -12.71 14.95 13.05
C ALA A 403 -13.29 14.62 14.44
N LEU A 404 -14.58 14.91 14.63
CA LEU A 404 -15.35 14.54 15.81
C LEU A 404 -15.60 13.02 15.82
N THR A 405 -14.99 12.32 16.77
CA THR A 405 -14.93 10.85 16.82
C THR A 405 -15.72 10.29 18.00
N PHE A 406 -16.56 9.29 17.72
CA PHE A 406 -17.37 8.59 18.71
C PHE A 406 -16.86 7.15 18.91
N MET A 407 -16.67 6.73 20.16
CA MET A 407 -16.21 5.39 20.53
C MET A 407 -17.00 4.83 21.71
N PHE A 408 -17.43 3.57 21.63
CA PHE A 408 -17.91 2.82 22.79
C PHE A 408 -16.75 2.09 23.46
N GLN A 409 -16.67 2.15 24.79
CA GLN A 409 -15.72 1.43 25.65
C GLN A 409 -16.50 0.68 26.73
N SER A 410 -16.43 -0.65 26.76
CA SER A 410 -17.11 -1.45 27.79
C SER A 410 -16.47 -1.29 29.17
N PHE A 411 -17.25 -1.36 30.25
CA PHE A 411 -16.69 -1.33 31.61
C PHE A 411 -15.97 -2.64 31.96
N LYS A 412 -16.49 -3.77 31.45
CA LYS A 412 -15.95 -5.14 31.63
C LYS A 412 -15.38 -5.68 30.31
N GLY A 413 -14.48 -6.66 30.39
CA GLY A 413 -13.77 -7.21 29.22
C GLY A 413 -12.68 -6.26 28.68
N GLN A 414 -12.17 -6.58 27.48
CA GLN A 414 -11.16 -5.77 26.77
C GLN A 414 -11.68 -5.20 25.45
N TYR A 415 -12.94 -4.75 25.42
CA TYR A 415 -13.57 -4.28 24.20
C TYR A 415 -13.73 -2.75 24.13
N PHE A 416 -13.39 -2.19 22.97
CA PHE A 416 -13.69 -0.83 22.56
C PHE A 416 -13.88 -0.79 21.03
N GLN A 417 -14.65 0.17 20.52
CA GLN A 417 -14.98 0.29 19.09
C GLN A 417 -15.38 1.71 18.71
N SER A 418 -14.73 2.28 17.69
CA SER A 418 -15.21 3.51 17.05
C SER A 418 -16.50 3.21 16.25
N ILE A 419 -17.54 4.02 16.47
CA ILE A 419 -18.88 3.81 15.91
C ILE A 419 -19.29 4.86 14.86
N GLY A 420 -18.60 6.01 14.84
CA GLY A 420 -18.85 7.10 13.89
C GLY A 420 -17.75 8.14 13.95
N VAL A 421 -17.48 8.77 12.82
CA VAL A 421 -16.58 9.92 12.70
C VAL A 421 -17.24 10.96 11.81
N PHE A 422 -17.38 12.18 12.33
CA PHE A 422 -17.97 13.33 11.67
C PHE A 422 -16.87 14.36 11.36
N LEU A 423 -17.17 15.31 10.47
CA LEU A 423 -16.23 16.36 10.09
C LEU A 423 -16.75 17.72 10.58
N THR A 424 -15.90 18.47 11.26
CA THR A 424 -16.22 19.78 11.86
C THR A 424 -15.29 20.88 11.34
N LYS A 425 -15.73 22.14 11.50
CA LYS A 425 -14.85 23.32 11.37
C LYS A 425 -14.82 24.05 12.71
N GLY A 426 -13.65 24.05 13.35
CA GLY A 426 -13.51 24.29 14.78
C GLY A 426 -14.25 23.25 15.63
N ALA A 427 -14.29 23.50 16.94
CA ALA A 427 -14.97 22.61 17.89
C ALA A 427 -16.49 22.56 17.69
N ALA A 428 -17.08 21.36 17.79
CA ALA A 428 -18.51 21.13 17.64
C ALA A 428 -19.34 21.98 18.62
N LYS A 429 -20.40 22.62 18.10
CA LYS A 429 -21.33 23.38 18.93
C LYS A 429 -22.12 22.46 19.85
N GLY A 430 -22.36 22.90 21.09
CA GLY A 430 -23.01 22.11 22.14
C GLY A 430 -24.36 21.48 21.75
N PRO A 431 -25.32 22.23 21.16
CA PRO A 431 -26.63 21.69 20.76
C PRO A 431 -26.56 20.68 19.62
N GLU A 432 -25.65 20.85 18.67
CA GLU A 432 -25.39 19.92 17.57
C GLU A 432 -24.73 18.63 18.10
N LEU A 433 -23.76 18.76 19.00
CA LEU A 433 -23.10 17.64 19.67
C LEU A 433 -24.07 16.83 20.56
N ALA A 434 -24.95 17.49 21.32
CA ALA A 434 -25.94 16.83 22.15
C ALA A 434 -26.88 15.91 21.33
N LYS A 435 -27.31 16.36 20.14
CA LYS A 435 -28.14 15.57 19.22
C LYS A 435 -27.40 14.33 18.72
N LEU A 436 -26.13 14.49 18.34
CA LEU A 436 -25.27 13.38 17.89
C LEU A 436 -25.02 12.36 19.00
N ILE A 437 -24.89 12.79 20.26
CA ILE A 437 -24.78 11.90 21.43
C ILE A 437 -26.08 11.11 21.64
N ILE A 438 -27.25 11.75 21.55
CA ILE A 438 -28.55 11.06 21.66
C ILE A 438 -28.73 10.03 20.53
N GLU A 439 -28.36 10.38 19.30
CA GLU A 439 -28.38 9.44 18.16
C GLU A 439 -27.40 8.27 18.36
N ALA A 440 -26.17 8.54 18.81
CA ALA A 440 -25.17 7.51 19.13
C ALA A 440 -25.67 6.49 20.16
N ILE A 441 -26.25 6.99 21.27
CA ILE A 441 -26.83 6.15 22.32
C ILE A 441 -27.98 5.31 21.75
N GLY A 442 -28.92 5.93 21.03
CA GLY A 442 -30.04 5.21 20.42
C GLY A 442 -29.60 4.09 19.47
N LEU A 443 -28.56 4.30 18.67
CA LEU A 443 -28.03 3.27 17.76
C LEU A 443 -27.25 2.16 18.50
N LEU A 444 -26.51 2.51 19.55
CA LEU A 444 -25.81 1.54 20.41
C LEU A 444 -26.79 0.62 21.16
N GLU A 445 -27.82 1.17 21.80
CA GLU A 445 -28.73 0.38 22.63
C GLU A 445 -29.62 -0.53 21.77
N ASN A 446 -30.07 -0.07 20.60
CA ASN A 446 -30.73 -0.91 19.59
C ASN A 446 -29.83 -2.05 19.05
N SER A 447 -28.51 -1.95 19.26
CA SER A 447 -27.51 -2.97 18.93
C SER A 447 -27.09 -3.83 20.14
N GLY A 448 -27.67 -3.60 21.33
CA GLY A 448 -27.37 -4.34 22.56
C GLY A 448 -26.23 -3.79 23.43
N PHE A 449 -25.71 -2.59 23.12
CA PHE A 449 -24.64 -1.93 23.88
C PHE A 449 -25.24 -0.78 24.68
N TYR A 450 -25.23 -0.89 26.00
CA TYR A 450 -25.92 0.02 26.90
C TYR A 450 -24.97 1.13 27.38
N VAL A 451 -25.42 2.38 27.34
CA VAL A 451 -24.57 3.54 27.63
C VAL A 451 -24.99 4.21 28.93
N ASP A 452 -24.27 3.91 30.01
CA ASP A 452 -24.52 4.58 31.30
C ASP A 452 -23.66 5.85 31.48
N ALA A 453 -22.58 6.02 30.70
CA ALA A 453 -21.68 7.17 30.84
C ALA A 453 -21.30 7.85 29.51
N VAL A 454 -21.10 9.16 29.53
CA VAL A 454 -20.50 9.96 28.44
C VAL A 454 -19.21 10.61 28.97
N VAL A 455 -18.11 10.46 28.22
CA VAL A 455 -16.81 11.05 28.55
C VAL A 455 -16.40 12.00 27.44
N THR A 456 -16.19 13.27 27.80
CA THR A 456 -15.66 14.32 26.92
C THR A 456 -14.40 14.94 27.50
N ASP A 457 -13.72 15.77 26.70
CA ASP A 457 -12.62 16.59 27.20
C ASP A 457 -13.12 17.71 28.17
N ALA A 458 -12.23 18.63 28.55
CA ALA A 458 -12.52 19.76 29.41
C ALA A 458 -12.97 21.05 28.68
N HIS A 459 -13.12 21.07 27.35
CA HIS A 459 -13.35 22.27 26.52
C HIS A 459 -14.73 22.94 26.78
N PRO A 460 -14.86 24.29 26.62
CA PRO A 460 -16.15 24.99 26.82
C PRO A 460 -17.31 24.48 25.96
N CYS A 461 -17.06 24.03 24.73
CA CYS A 461 -18.12 23.49 23.87
C CYS A 461 -18.79 22.23 24.47
N ASN A 462 -17.99 21.33 25.05
CA ASN A 462 -18.48 20.12 25.70
C ASN A 462 -19.27 20.44 26.98
N ARG A 463 -18.91 21.50 27.70
CA ARG A 463 -19.69 22.02 28.86
C ARG A 463 -21.02 22.65 28.45
N ASN A 464 -21.08 23.28 27.28
CA ASN A 464 -22.33 23.76 26.71
C ASN A 464 -23.23 22.57 26.35
N MET A 465 -22.68 21.50 25.77
CA MET A 465 -23.41 20.24 25.55
C MET A 465 -23.94 19.64 26.87
N TRP A 466 -23.16 19.60 27.96
CA TRP A 466 -23.66 19.16 29.27
C TRP A 466 -24.84 20.01 29.77
N THR A 467 -24.88 21.30 29.41
CA THR A 467 -25.97 22.23 29.78
C THR A 467 -27.26 21.91 29.02
N GLU A 468 -27.19 21.43 27.78
CA GLU A 468 -28.34 20.92 27.00
C GLU A 468 -28.93 19.65 27.65
N PHE A 469 -28.09 18.79 28.24
CA PHE A 469 -28.53 17.66 29.10
C PHE A 469 -28.97 18.09 30.52
N GLY A 470 -29.01 19.39 30.80
CA GLY A 470 -29.54 19.96 32.04
C GLY A 470 -28.54 20.14 33.18
N LEU A 471 -27.26 19.75 33.04
CA LEU A 471 -26.25 19.85 34.09
C LEU A 471 -25.82 21.32 34.32
N ARG A 472 -26.59 22.03 35.15
CA ARG A 472 -26.39 23.46 35.42
C ARG A 472 -25.42 23.71 36.58
N LYS A 473 -24.53 24.69 36.40
CA LYS A 473 -23.83 25.34 37.50
C LYS A 473 -24.83 26.13 38.36
N LYS A 474 -25.05 25.71 39.61
CA LYS A 474 -25.71 26.54 40.64
C LYS A 474 -24.76 27.68 41.01
N HIS A 475 -25.01 28.89 40.50
CA HIS A 475 -24.20 30.07 40.79
C HIS A 475 -24.40 30.51 42.26
N PHE A 476 -23.35 30.42 43.07
CA PHE A 476 -23.26 31.09 44.37
C PHE A 476 -22.82 32.55 44.20
N GLU A 477 -23.59 33.34 43.45
CA GLU A 477 -23.39 34.79 43.29
C GLU A 477 -24.67 35.52 43.70
N LYS A 478 -24.54 36.49 44.63
CA LYS A 478 -25.67 37.29 45.13
C LYS A 478 -26.19 38.19 44.02
N GLU A 479 -27.51 38.36 43.94
CA GLU A 479 -28.18 39.09 42.87
C GLU A 479 -27.69 40.56 42.75
N GLY A 480 -26.91 40.83 41.70
CA GLY A 480 -26.71 42.17 41.16
C GLY A 480 -27.72 42.43 40.02
N PRO A 481 -28.31 43.62 39.90
CA PRO A 481 -29.45 43.84 39.01
C PRO A 481 -29.08 43.70 37.52
N SER A 482 -29.84 42.90 36.80
CA SER A 482 -29.63 42.56 35.39
C SER A 482 -29.56 43.79 34.48
N ARG A 483 -28.44 43.96 33.77
CA ARG A 483 -28.35 44.90 32.64
C ARG A 483 -29.29 44.42 31.52
N LYS A 484 -30.36 45.18 31.25
CA LYS A 484 -31.17 45.02 30.04
C LYS A 484 -30.27 45.25 28.82
N LYS A 485 -30.27 44.32 27.86
CA LYS A 485 -29.78 44.61 26.52
C LYS A 485 -30.77 45.55 25.86
N ASN A 486 -30.33 46.75 25.48
CA ASN A 486 -31.02 47.53 24.46
C ASN A 486 -30.45 47.10 23.11
N GLU A 487 -31.31 46.75 22.17
CA GLU A 487 -30.92 46.55 20.78
C GLU A 487 -30.59 47.90 20.14
N LYS A 488 -29.34 48.06 19.70
CA LYS A 488 -28.99 48.96 18.58
C LYS A 488 -27.83 48.34 17.80
N ASN A 489 -27.99 48.30 16.49
CA ASN A 489 -26.94 47.88 15.57
C ASN A 489 -25.75 48.83 15.68
N LYS A 490 -24.55 48.26 15.52
CA LYS A 490 -23.41 48.91 14.88
C LYS A 490 -22.64 47.85 14.10
N GLU A 491 -21.97 48.30 13.06
CA GLU A 491 -21.10 47.52 12.20
C GLU A 491 -19.98 46.84 13.01
N PHE A 492 -19.48 45.73 12.47
CA PHE A 492 -18.35 44.98 13.00
C PHE A 492 -17.20 45.16 12.00
N ASP A 493 -16.45 46.25 12.16
CA ASP A 493 -15.25 46.49 11.37
C ASP A 493 -14.14 45.51 11.78
N GLU A 494 -13.41 44.99 10.80
CA GLU A 494 -12.29 44.08 10.99
C GLU A 494 -11.01 44.90 11.27
N GLU A 495 -10.53 44.94 12.52
CA GLU A 495 -9.20 45.49 12.85
C GLU A 495 -8.39 44.54 13.76
N ASP A 496 -7.42 43.89 13.11
CA ASP A 496 -6.13 43.37 13.55
C ASP A 496 -5.95 42.63 14.90
N GLU A 497 -5.56 41.35 14.76
CA GLU A 497 -4.80 40.59 15.75
C GLU A 497 -3.42 41.24 15.97
N ASN A 498 -3.31 42.18 16.90
CA ASN A 498 -2.01 42.67 17.35
C ASN A 498 -1.33 41.62 18.25
N GLU A 499 -0.37 40.89 17.67
CA GLU A 499 0.62 40.12 18.41
C GLU A 499 1.50 41.07 19.26
N GLU A 500 1.15 41.31 20.52
CA GLU A 500 2.08 41.91 21.48
C GLU A 500 3.19 40.90 21.79
N ASN A 501 4.22 40.90 20.94
CA ASN A 501 5.41 40.05 21.04
C ASN A 501 6.24 40.41 22.28
N PHE A 502 5.89 39.81 23.41
CA PHE A 502 6.69 39.85 24.64
C PHE A 502 7.89 38.91 24.52
N ASP A 503 8.97 39.40 23.92
CA ASP A 503 10.30 38.79 24.02
C ASP A 503 10.71 38.68 25.50
N TYR A 504 10.74 37.45 26.02
CA TYR A 504 11.34 37.13 27.31
C TYR A 504 12.56 36.24 27.10
N GLU A 505 13.73 36.77 27.46
CA GLU A 505 15.01 36.05 27.38
C GLU A 505 15.03 34.82 28.30
N LEU A 506 15.93 33.87 28.00
CA LEU A 506 16.20 32.73 28.87
C LEU A 506 16.64 33.21 30.25
N LEU A 507 15.82 32.95 31.27
CA LEU A 507 16.20 33.11 32.68
C LEU A 507 16.60 31.77 33.28
N ASP A 508 17.86 31.67 33.70
CA ASP A 508 18.39 30.50 34.39
C ASP A 508 17.66 30.22 35.72
N ILE A 509 17.52 28.92 36.02
CA ILE A 509 16.80 28.38 37.18
C ILE A 509 17.36 28.90 38.52
N GLU A 510 18.59 29.42 38.54
CA GLU A 510 19.22 29.99 39.74
C GLU A 510 18.61 31.35 40.15
N ASN A 511 18.01 32.11 39.23
CA ASN A 511 17.43 33.42 39.53
C ASN A 511 16.13 33.35 40.35
N LEU A 512 15.42 32.21 40.31
CA LEU A 512 14.20 31.95 41.10
C LEU A 512 14.45 31.82 42.63
N ILE A 513 15.70 31.98 43.07
CA ILE A 513 16.14 31.84 44.47
C ILE A 513 16.31 33.23 45.16
N LEU A 514 16.37 34.34 44.41
CA LEU A 514 16.73 35.68 44.92
C LEU A 514 15.79 36.80 44.44
N GLY A 515 14.70 37.07 45.17
CA GLY A 515 13.72 38.10 44.80
C GLY A 515 13.99 39.52 45.33
N GLN A 516 13.62 40.56 44.57
CA GLN A 516 13.39 41.93 45.09
C GLN A 516 12.46 42.79 44.20
N ASN A 517 11.93 43.88 44.78
CA ASN A 517 10.74 44.62 44.29
C ASN A 517 11.02 45.84 43.38
N LYS A 518 10.02 46.27 42.56
CA LYS A 518 9.59 47.69 42.41
C LYS A 518 8.34 47.95 41.52
N LYS A 519 7.28 48.52 42.14
CA LYS A 519 6.37 49.63 41.69
C LYS A 519 5.69 49.56 40.29
N LYS A 520 4.44 50.07 40.08
CA LYS A 520 3.83 51.35 40.54
C LYS A 520 2.29 51.27 40.76
N ALA A 521 1.73 52.32 41.37
CA ALA A 521 0.30 52.70 41.32
C ALA A 521 0.05 53.68 40.13
N GLN A 522 -1.08 54.35 39.86
CA GLN A 522 -2.33 54.71 40.61
C GLN A 522 -3.44 54.97 39.52
N THR A 523 -4.75 55.18 39.78
CA THR A 523 -5.42 56.38 40.35
C THR A 523 -6.95 56.11 40.42
N GLN A 524 -7.70 56.83 41.27
CA GLN A 524 -9.18 56.81 41.35
C GLN A 524 -9.79 58.16 40.95
N GLU A 525 -11.09 58.21 40.60
CA GLU A 525 -11.90 59.42 40.79
C GLU A 525 -13.37 59.10 41.11
N ASP A 526 -14.02 59.94 41.92
CA ASP A 526 -15.36 59.75 42.50
C ASP A 526 -16.49 60.48 41.74
N LYS A 527 -17.74 59.98 41.87
CA LYS A 527 -18.96 60.82 41.97
C LYS A 527 -20.18 60.08 42.55
N GLN A 528 -20.86 60.74 43.50
CA GLN A 528 -22.18 60.40 44.09
C GLN A 528 -23.15 61.60 43.91
N PRO A 529 -24.38 61.61 44.49
CA PRO A 529 -25.51 60.69 44.37
C PRO A 529 -26.84 61.43 44.00
N LYS A 530 -28.00 60.75 43.87
CA LYS A 530 -29.34 61.33 44.19
C LYS A 530 -30.54 60.34 44.25
N LYS A 531 -31.10 60.21 45.47
CA LYS A 531 -32.52 60.11 45.91
C LYS A 531 -33.63 59.38 45.09
N ASN A 532 -34.19 58.36 45.75
CA ASN A 532 -35.63 58.03 45.97
C ASN A 532 -36.71 58.23 44.89
N THR A 533 -37.40 57.13 44.54
CA THR A 533 -38.83 56.92 44.91
C THR A 533 -39.24 55.43 44.94
N GLN A 534 -40.21 55.10 45.80
CA GLN A 534 -41.04 53.87 45.81
C GLN A 534 -42.35 54.14 45.01
N PRO A 535 -43.33 53.21 44.82
CA PRO A 535 -43.57 51.86 45.37
C PRO A 535 -43.80 50.80 44.25
N LYS A 536 -44.34 49.56 44.40
CA LYS A 536 -45.19 48.88 45.42
C LYS A 536 -44.79 47.39 45.57
N LYS A 537 -45.26 46.73 46.65
CA LYS A 537 -45.20 45.27 46.84
C LYS A 537 -46.27 44.54 46.00
N LYS A 538 -45.99 43.30 45.60
CA LYS A 538 -46.94 42.18 45.75
C LYS A 538 -46.22 41.02 46.44
N THR A 539 -46.92 40.38 47.37
CA THR A 539 -46.49 39.19 48.10
C THR A 539 -46.91 37.95 47.35
N ASP A 540 -46.14 36.87 47.48
CA ASP A 540 -46.71 35.58 47.83
C ASP A 540 -45.75 34.84 48.77
N GLN A 541 -46.30 33.98 49.62
CA GLN A 541 -45.58 33.32 50.71
C GLN A 541 -45.36 31.84 50.40
N ARG A 542 -44.14 31.33 50.58
CA ARG A 542 -43.86 29.93 50.91
C ARG A 542 -42.65 29.86 51.84
N THR A 543 -42.71 28.93 52.79
CA THR A 543 -41.75 28.78 53.88
C THR A 543 -40.44 28.15 53.43
N PRO A 544 -39.30 28.52 54.04
CA PRO A 544 -38.01 27.90 53.72
C PRO A 544 -37.93 26.47 54.26
N ALA A 545 -37.43 25.55 53.44
CA ALA A 545 -36.82 24.31 53.87
C ALA A 545 -35.33 24.39 53.52
N GLU A 546 -34.46 24.11 54.49
CA GLU A 546 -33.01 24.24 54.31
C GLU A 546 -32.41 22.94 53.76
N GLU A 547 -32.24 22.86 52.44
CA GLU A 547 -31.49 21.79 51.79
C GLU A 547 -30.21 22.32 51.13
N SER A 548 -29.08 21.68 51.43
CA SER A 548 -27.78 21.95 50.80
C SER A 548 -27.80 21.49 49.34
N GLY A 549 -27.96 22.44 48.42
CA GLY A 549 -28.22 22.17 47.01
C GLY A 549 -27.17 21.31 46.30
N LYS A 550 -27.44 19.99 46.20
CA LYS A 550 -26.62 19.01 45.48
C LYS A 550 -26.36 19.45 44.02
N PHE A 551 -25.16 19.20 43.51
CA PHE A 551 -24.84 19.39 42.09
C PHE A 551 -25.43 18.24 41.25
N GLU A 552 -25.81 18.55 40.00
CA GLU A 552 -26.36 17.57 39.06
C GLU A 552 -25.26 17.09 38.09
N THR A 553 -24.97 15.80 38.16
CA THR A 553 -23.88 15.04 37.50
C THR A 553 -24.36 14.09 36.41
N SER A 554 -25.67 13.85 36.35
CA SER A 554 -26.31 12.89 35.46
C SER A 554 -27.76 13.26 35.17
N CYS A 555 -28.21 13.04 33.94
CA CYS A 555 -29.59 13.29 33.50
C CYS A 555 -30.44 12.00 33.48
N GLU A 556 -31.74 12.13 33.19
CA GLU A 556 -32.60 11.01 32.76
C GLU A 556 -32.02 10.39 31.48
N HIS A 557 -31.93 9.06 31.38
CA HIS A 557 -31.31 8.42 30.23
C HIS A 557 -32.25 8.50 28.99
N PRO A 558 -31.78 8.97 27.82
CA PRO A 558 -32.65 9.41 26.72
C PRO A 558 -33.51 8.31 26.07
N ILE A 559 -33.15 7.03 26.26
CA ILE A 559 -33.88 5.87 25.72
C ILE A 559 -34.70 5.14 26.81
N ASP A 560 -34.37 5.32 28.09
CA ASP A 560 -34.92 4.52 29.19
C ASP A 560 -35.02 5.35 30.47
N LYS A 561 -36.25 5.73 30.82
CA LYS A 561 -36.56 6.65 31.92
C LYS A 561 -36.21 6.11 33.30
N ASN A 562 -35.92 4.81 33.42
CA ASN A 562 -35.53 4.17 34.69
C ASN A 562 -34.01 4.26 34.94
N ARG A 563 -33.22 4.59 33.92
CA ARG A 563 -31.77 4.76 34.00
C ARG A 563 -31.36 6.23 33.99
N ARG A 564 -30.09 6.46 34.32
CA ARG A 564 -29.44 7.78 34.27
C ARG A 564 -28.22 7.71 33.37
N LEU A 565 -27.83 8.87 32.83
CA LEU A 565 -26.64 9.03 32.01
C LEU A 565 -25.65 9.94 32.75
N TRP A 566 -24.49 9.41 33.15
CA TRP A 566 -23.46 10.13 33.91
C TRP A 566 -22.44 10.81 32.99
N PHE A 567 -22.08 12.06 33.32
CA PHE A 567 -21.11 12.83 32.54
C PHE A 567 -19.75 12.89 33.24
N PHE A 568 -18.69 12.75 32.45
CA PHE A 568 -17.29 12.81 32.87
C PHE A 568 -16.52 13.78 31.97
N SER A 569 -15.64 14.57 32.58
CA SER A 569 -14.55 15.27 31.89
C SER A 569 -13.27 14.46 32.09
N ASP A 570 -12.49 14.29 31.03
CA ASP A 570 -11.31 13.43 31.10
C ASP A 570 -10.35 13.79 32.23
N PHE A 571 -10.10 12.82 33.11
CA PHE A 571 -9.30 13.01 34.31
C PHE A 571 -7.81 13.29 34.02
N PRO A 572 -7.11 12.56 33.13
CA PRO A 572 -5.80 12.96 32.61
C PRO A 572 -5.69 14.43 32.16
N HIS A 573 -6.65 14.95 31.38
CA HIS A 573 -6.70 16.36 30.96
C HIS A 573 -6.92 17.33 32.13
N LEU A 574 -7.71 16.95 33.13
CA LEU A 574 -7.87 17.73 34.36
C LEU A 574 -6.57 17.76 35.18
N VAL A 575 -5.84 16.65 35.30
CA VAL A 575 -4.52 16.61 35.97
C VAL A 575 -3.47 17.43 35.22
N LYS A 576 -3.44 17.37 33.88
CA LYS A 576 -2.64 18.29 33.03
C LYS A 576 -2.98 19.76 33.36
N SER A 577 -4.25 20.09 33.49
CA SER A 577 -4.73 21.44 33.83
C SER A 577 -4.31 21.91 35.23
N VAL A 578 -4.33 21.02 36.24
CA VAL A 578 -3.84 21.34 37.60
C VAL A 578 -2.32 21.56 37.58
N LYS A 579 -1.55 20.69 36.91
CA LYS A 579 -0.10 20.87 36.74
C LYS A 579 0.23 22.20 36.05
N GLN A 580 -0.47 22.53 34.96
CA GLN A 580 -0.22 23.77 34.23
C GLN A 580 -0.60 25.02 35.05
N LYS A 581 -1.65 24.95 35.87
CA LYS A 581 -2.00 26.06 36.76
C LYS A 581 -0.92 26.33 37.81
N ILE A 582 -0.24 25.31 38.32
CA ILE A 582 0.90 25.47 39.25
C ILE A 582 2.11 26.07 38.54
N VAL A 583 2.44 25.59 37.34
CA VAL A 583 3.56 26.12 36.54
C VAL A 583 3.32 27.60 36.19
N ASN A 584 2.12 27.96 35.70
CA ASN A 584 1.81 29.33 35.27
C ASN A 584 1.53 30.32 36.41
N ALA A 585 1.34 29.85 37.66
CA ALA A 585 1.08 30.73 38.81
C ALA A 585 2.29 30.92 39.73
N GLU A 586 3.29 30.04 39.60
CA GLU A 586 4.42 29.82 40.53
C GLU A 586 4.02 29.44 41.96
N GLU A 587 3.03 30.10 42.55
CA GLU A 587 2.43 29.75 43.85
C GLU A 587 0.91 29.59 43.72
N ILE A 588 0.36 28.53 44.32
CA ILE A 588 -1.08 28.40 44.59
C ILE A 588 -1.30 28.23 46.09
N VAL A 589 -2.41 28.74 46.61
CA VAL A 589 -2.77 28.57 48.02
C VAL A 589 -3.89 27.54 48.11
N THR A 590 -3.69 26.54 48.96
CA THR A 590 -4.57 25.37 49.11
C THR A 590 -5.01 25.22 50.58
N PRO A 591 -6.04 24.40 50.89
CA PRO A 591 -6.44 24.14 52.28
C PRO A 591 -5.33 23.53 53.16
N ASP A 592 -4.34 22.86 52.57
CA ASP A 592 -3.16 22.33 53.30
C ASP A 592 -2.03 23.40 53.45
N GLY A 593 -2.18 24.59 52.83
CA GLY A 593 -1.21 25.70 52.83
C GLY A 593 -0.73 26.11 51.42
N THR A 594 0.29 26.97 51.35
CA THR A 594 0.87 27.47 50.09
C THR A 594 1.76 26.42 49.42
N VAL A 595 1.48 26.12 48.15
CA VAL A 595 2.19 25.18 47.30
C VAL A 595 2.98 25.96 46.26
N LYS A 596 4.32 25.84 46.27
CA LYS A 596 5.24 26.64 45.46
C LYS A 596 5.99 25.79 44.43
N LEU A 597 6.10 26.28 43.20
CA LEU A 597 6.85 25.65 42.09
C LEU A 597 8.35 25.55 42.40
N SER A 598 8.89 26.51 43.16
CA SER A 598 10.29 26.52 43.62
C SER A 598 10.69 25.23 44.35
N HIS A 599 9.78 24.60 45.10
CA HIS A 599 10.03 23.31 45.73
C HIS A 599 10.39 22.23 44.68
N TRP A 600 9.64 22.12 43.58
CA TRP A 600 9.97 21.17 42.50
C TRP A 600 11.27 21.55 41.80
N ALA A 601 11.53 22.84 41.57
CA ALA A 601 12.74 23.32 40.92
C ALA A 601 14.01 22.98 41.74
N ILE A 602 13.94 23.11 43.07
CA ILE A 602 15.02 22.72 43.99
C ILE A 602 15.27 21.21 43.92
N VAL A 603 14.24 20.35 43.94
CA VAL A 603 14.41 18.89 43.77
C VAL A 603 15.14 18.59 42.46
N CYS A 604 14.72 19.21 41.35
CA CYS A 604 15.34 19.01 40.03
C CYS A 604 16.82 19.43 40.01
N CYS A 605 17.13 20.61 40.56
CA CYS A 605 18.49 21.15 40.64
C CYS A 605 19.43 20.28 41.50
N GLN A 606 18.94 19.74 42.62
CA GLN A 606 19.73 18.90 43.52
C GLN A 606 19.90 17.47 42.99
N ASP A 607 18.90 16.91 42.32
CA ASP A 607 19.03 15.63 41.62
C ASP A 607 19.98 15.72 40.40
N GLU A 608 20.03 16.84 39.68
CA GLU A 608 21.03 17.04 38.62
C GLU A 608 22.47 17.09 39.13
N LYS A 609 22.68 17.45 40.41
CA LYS A 609 23.99 17.45 41.09
C LYS A 609 24.38 16.08 41.65
N ARG A 610 23.54 15.04 41.52
CA ARG A 610 23.79 13.68 42.05
C ARG A 610 23.93 12.65 40.93
N GLY A 611 24.90 11.75 41.07
CA GLY A 611 25.06 10.59 40.18
C GLY A 611 23.91 9.56 40.30
N ILE A 612 23.21 9.54 41.44
CA ILE A 612 21.98 8.77 41.66
C ILE A 612 20.89 9.76 42.10
N LYS A 613 19.86 9.92 41.26
CA LYS A 613 18.72 10.83 41.48
C LYS A 613 17.71 10.23 42.45
N VAL A 614 17.08 11.06 43.28
CA VAL A 614 16.04 10.63 44.25
C VAL A 614 14.67 10.56 43.57
N ALA A 615 14.36 11.52 42.70
CA ALA A 615 13.19 11.56 41.83
C ALA A 615 13.63 11.50 40.35
N PRO A 616 14.18 10.37 39.84
CA PRO A 616 14.76 10.25 38.50
C PRO A 616 13.79 10.52 37.34
N LYS A 617 12.48 10.58 37.61
CA LYS A 617 11.43 10.94 36.65
C LYS A 617 11.24 12.46 36.50
N LEU A 618 11.73 13.26 37.45
CA LEU A 618 11.67 14.73 37.41
C LEU A 618 12.86 15.28 36.58
N GLY A 619 12.64 16.39 35.90
CA GLY A 619 13.60 17.02 35.00
C GLY A 619 13.05 18.29 34.36
N LYS A 620 13.90 19.10 33.70
CA LYS A 620 13.54 20.45 33.18
C LYS A 620 12.26 20.49 32.34
N GLN A 621 11.95 19.42 31.60
CA GLN A 621 10.70 19.21 30.85
C GLN A 621 9.39 19.33 31.64
N HIS A 622 9.44 19.31 32.98
CA HIS A 622 8.25 19.47 33.81
C HIS A 622 7.85 20.95 33.97
N PHE A 623 8.81 21.86 33.83
CA PHE A 623 8.64 23.31 34.01
C PHE A 623 8.39 24.04 32.68
N GLN A 624 8.74 23.42 31.54
CA GLN A 624 8.46 23.95 30.21
C GLN A 624 6.95 24.15 29.99
N THR A 625 6.61 25.31 29.43
CA THR A 625 5.27 25.71 28.98
C THR A 625 5.00 25.38 27.49
N GLU A 626 6.03 24.91 26.77
CA GLU A 626 5.96 24.48 25.37
C GLU A 626 4.86 23.42 25.12
N SER A 627 4.15 23.55 23.99
CA SER A 627 2.98 22.73 23.64
C SER A 627 3.20 21.22 23.72
N TYR A 628 4.35 20.73 23.26
CA TYR A 628 4.69 19.30 23.33
C TYR A 628 4.92 18.81 24.77
N ALA A 629 5.46 19.64 25.65
CA ALA A 629 5.75 19.29 27.05
C ALA A 629 4.50 19.35 27.94
N THR A 630 3.56 20.24 27.62
CA THR A 630 2.30 20.46 28.36
C THR A 630 1.22 19.43 28.03
N MET A 631 1.17 18.93 26.79
CA MET A 631 0.24 17.85 26.39
C MET A 631 0.57 16.47 27.02
N SER A 632 1.79 16.28 27.54
CA SER A 632 2.26 15.02 28.11
C SER A 632 1.62 14.69 29.47
N VAL A 633 0.60 13.81 29.46
CA VAL A 633 0.00 13.21 30.67
C VAL A 633 1.07 12.58 31.56
N LYS A 634 2.06 11.90 30.95
CA LYS A 634 3.19 11.29 31.66
C LYS A 634 3.96 12.30 32.51
N ASN A 635 4.26 13.49 31.98
CA ASN A 635 4.93 14.56 32.73
C ASN A 635 4.07 15.10 33.88
N ALA A 636 2.75 15.17 33.70
CA ALA A 636 1.83 15.59 34.77
C ALA A 636 1.75 14.55 35.90
N PHE A 637 1.74 13.26 35.58
CA PHE A 637 1.69 12.18 36.58
C PHE A 637 3.03 12.03 37.32
N SER A 638 4.19 12.23 36.68
CA SER A 638 5.48 12.26 37.39
C SER A 638 5.62 13.49 38.30
N PHE A 639 5.09 14.65 37.89
CA PHE A 639 5.08 15.88 38.70
C PHE A 639 4.35 15.70 40.04
N PHE A 640 3.27 14.91 40.07
CA PHE A 640 2.51 14.58 41.27
C PHE A 640 2.86 13.21 41.89
N SER A 641 4.02 12.63 41.59
CA SER A 641 4.37 11.29 42.10
C SER A 641 4.93 11.28 43.53
N GLU A 642 4.65 10.22 44.29
CA GLU A 642 5.17 9.99 45.66
C GLU A 642 6.70 10.07 45.74
N GLN A 643 7.41 9.72 44.66
CA GLN A 643 8.87 9.87 44.57
C GLN A 643 9.31 11.34 44.69
N VAL A 644 8.53 12.29 44.16
CA VAL A 644 8.81 13.73 44.29
C VAL A 644 8.47 14.22 45.71
N ALA A 645 7.37 13.77 46.31
CA ALA A 645 7.04 14.07 47.71
C ALA A 645 8.15 13.59 48.67
N THR A 646 8.60 12.35 48.48
CA THR A 646 9.69 11.76 49.27
C THR A 646 11.03 12.48 49.04
N ALA A 647 11.32 12.92 47.82
CA ALA A 647 12.51 13.71 47.53
C ALA A 647 12.47 15.09 48.21
N MET A 648 11.33 15.78 48.24
CA MET A 648 11.17 17.03 48.99
C MET A 648 11.43 16.84 50.49
N GLU A 649 10.87 15.78 51.10
CA GLU A 649 11.12 15.47 52.52
C GLU A 649 12.59 15.14 52.80
N HIS A 650 13.25 14.39 51.92
CA HIS A 650 14.68 14.09 52.02
C HIS A 650 15.54 15.37 51.92
N TYR A 651 15.26 16.26 50.97
CA TYR A 651 15.99 17.52 50.83
C TYR A 651 15.67 18.53 51.95
N LYS A 652 14.48 18.46 52.56
CA LYS A 652 14.16 19.15 53.82
C LYS A 652 14.96 18.58 55.01
N SER A 653 15.09 17.25 55.15
CA SER A 653 15.88 16.65 56.24
C SER A 653 17.38 16.93 56.14
N ILE A 654 17.90 17.17 54.93
CA ILE A 654 19.28 17.60 54.68
C ILE A 654 19.47 19.10 54.98
N GLY A 655 18.39 19.87 55.16
CA GLY A 655 18.45 21.30 55.49
C GLY A 655 18.73 22.21 54.30
N ILE A 656 18.34 21.82 53.08
CA ILE A 656 18.58 22.64 51.88
C ILE A 656 17.77 23.96 51.96
N PRO A 657 18.37 25.12 51.62
CA PRO A 657 17.65 26.40 51.56
C PRO A 657 16.43 26.34 50.65
N GLY A 658 15.32 26.95 51.08
CA GLY A 658 14.05 26.94 50.32
C GLY A 658 13.25 25.63 50.41
N MET A 659 13.60 24.69 51.30
CA MET A 659 12.83 23.46 51.55
C MET A 659 12.12 23.42 52.92
N GLN A 660 12.26 24.44 53.77
CA GLN A 660 11.71 24.40 55.13
C GLN A 660 10.17 24.41 55.13
N ASP A 661 9.55 25.18 54.24
CA ASP A 661 8.11 25.33 54.05
C ASP A 661 7.51 24.36 53.01
N CYS A 662 8.22 23.33 52.56
CA CYS A 662 7.73 22.38 51.55
C CYS A 662 6.54 21.48 51.99
N GLY A 663 6.10 21.59 53.25
CA GLY A 663 5.07 20.72 53.85
C GLY A 663 3.74 20.67 53.09
N PRO A 664 3.12 21.81 52.74
CA PRO A 664 1.89 21.84 51.95
C PRO A 664 2.09 21.27 50.54
N SER A 665 3.24 21.55 49.89
CA SER A 665 3.57 20.92 48.58
C SER A 665 3.63 19.41 48.69
N VAL A 666 4.27 18.86 49.72
CA VAL A 666 4.34 17.41 49.98
C VAL A 666 2.94 16.82 50.21
N ALA A 667 2.13 17.45 51.07
CA ALA A 667 0.76 17.01 51.33
C ALA A 667 -0.09 17.01 50.04
N PHE A 668 0.00 18.07 49.25
CA PHE A 668 -0.72 18.21 47.99
C PHE A 668 -0.28 17.19 46.93
N ILE A 669 1.04 16.94 46.78
CA ILE A 669 1.57 15.92 45.88
C ILE A 669 1.00 14.55 46.25
N ARG A 670 1.06 14.15 47.53
CA ARG A 670 0.52 12.86 47.98
C ARG A 670 -0.97 12.73 47.75
N ARG A 671 -1.73 13.79 48.04
CA ARG A 671 -3.17 13.87 47.81
C ARG A 671 -3.51 13.69 46.32
N MET A 672 -2.74 14.32 45.43
CA MET A 672 -2.87 14.13 43.97
C MET A 672 -2.42 12.75 43.50
N ASN A 673 -1.32 12.17 44.01
CA ASN A 673 -0.87 10.82 43.64
C ASN A 673 -1.97 9.79 43.90
N VAL A 674 -2.52 9.78 45.11
CA VAL A 674 -3.52 8.78 45.51
C VAL A 674 -4.84 8.99 44.76
N LEU A 675 -5.20 10.23 44.42
CA LEU A 675 -6.33 10.51 43.52
C LEU A 675 -6.08 9.98 42.10
N ILE A 676 -4.87 10.14 41.56
CA ILE A 676 -4.49 9.63 40.23
C ILE A 676 -4.53 8.10 40.20
N ASP A 677 -4.03 7.42 41.24
CA ASP A 677 -4.13 5.96 41.37
C ASP A 677 -5.60 5.50 41.41
N ALA A 678 -6.46 6.22 42.15
CA ALA A 678 -7.88 5.90 42.28
C ALA A 678 -8.69 6.15 41.00
N MET A 679 -8.39 7.23 40.25
CA MET A 679 -9.09 7.61 39.01
C MET A 679 -8.48 7.02 37.73
N ASN A 680 -7.31 6.39 37.79
CA ASN A 680 -6.70 5.68 36.65
C ASN A 680 -6.54 4.16 36.86
N SER A 681 -7.39 3.57 37.71
CA SER A 681 -7.34 2.15 38.04
C SER A 681 -7.65 1.24 36.83
N ASN A 682 -6.78 0.25 36.60
CA ASN A 682 -6.84 -0.69 35.47
C ASN A 682 -6.81 -2.17 35.90
N THR A 683 -6.98 -2.45 37.20
CA THR A 683 -6.88 -3.79 37.81
C THR A 683 -7.96 -3.96 38.88
N ARG A 684 -8.52 -5.18 39.02
CA ARG A 684 -9.58 -5.53 40.00
C ARG A 684 -9.24 -5.09 41.43
N ARG A 685 -8.00 -5.30 41.87
CA ARG A 685 -7.51 -4.91 43.21
C ARG A 685 -7.57 -3.40 43.51
N HIS A 686 -7.54 -2.55 42.47
CA HIS A 686 -7.52 -1.08 42.61
C HIS A 686 -8.80 -0.41 42.10
N GLY A 687 -9.76 -1.19 41.61
CA GLY A 687 -11.03 -0.67 41.12
C GLY A 687 -11.80 0.08 42.20
N LEU A 688 -12.64 1.01 41.78
CA LEU A 688 -13.58 1.69 42.66
C LEU A 688 -14.67 0.68 43.07
N LYS A 689 -14.62 0.21 44.32
CA LYS A 689 -15.68 -0.59 44.96
C LYS A 689 -16.83 0.31 45.43
N CYS A 690 -18.02 -0.28 45.64
CA CYS A 690 -19.11 0.42 46.32
C CYS A 690 -18.85 0.52 47.84
N ASP A 691 -18.43 -0.59 48.46
CA ASP A 691 -18.19 -0.67 49.90
C ASP A 691 -16.83 -0.12 50.33
N ASP A 692 -16.78 0.36 51.58
CA ASP A 692 -15.58 0.90 52.23
C ASP A 692 -14.67 -0.21 52.80
N GLU A 693 -14.82 -1.45 52.32
CA GLU A 693 -13.94 -2.57 52.64
C GLU A 693 -12.49 -2.23 52.27
N PHE A 694 -11.65 -2.11 53.29
CA PHE A 694 -10.21 -2.09 53.13
C PHE A 694 -9.81 -3.29 52.27
N GLY A 695 -9.02 -3.05 51.22
CA GLY A 695 -8.46 -4.14 50.45
C GLY A 695 -7.68 -5.07 51.38
N GLU A 696 -7.97 -6.37 51.31
CA GLU A 696 -7.15 -7.38 51.96
C GLU A 696 -5.75 -7.31 51.33
N ASP A 697 -4.80 -6.74 52.07
CA ASP A 697 -3.39 -6.79 51.73
C ASP A 697 -2.94 -8.25 51.91
N ASP A 698 -3.00 -9.05 50.83
CA ASP A 698 -2.43 -10.41 50.81
C ASP A 698 -0.98 -10.35 51.36
N GLU A 699 -0.71 -11.01 52.49
CA GLU A 699 0.59 -10.94 53.16
C GLU A 699 1.76 -11.38 52.25
N ASP A 700 1.47 -12.25 51.28
CA ASP A 700 2.34 -12.69 50.17
C ASP A 700 2.90 -11.54 49.29
N SER A 701 2.40 -10.31 49.44
CA SER A 701 2.86 -9.14 48.68
C SER A 701 4.09 -8.46 49.29
N GLN A 702 4.53 -8.83 50.49
CA GLN A 702 5.75 -8.27 51.08
C GLN A 702 7.01 -8.92 50.46
N PRO A 703 7.99 -8.14 49.96
CA PRO A 703 9.30 -8.70 49.62
C PRO A 703 9.96 -9.26 50.90
N PRO A 704 10.67 -10.39 50.85
CA PRO A 704 11.13 -11.09 52.05
C PRO A 704 12.13 -10.23 52.87
N VAL A 705 11.62 -9.61 53.93
CA VAL A 705 12.39 -8.82 54.90
C VAL A 705 13.17 -9.77 55.81
N CYS A 706 14.48 -9.56 55.96
CA CYS A 706 15.29 -10.45 56.80
C CYS A 706 14.98 -10.25 58.30
N PRO A 707 15.21 -11.29 59.15
CA PRO A 707 14.84 -11.24 60.58
C PRO A 707 15.48 -10.09 61.37
N GLU A 708 16.65 -9.60 60.95
CA GLU A 708 17.33 -8.49 61.62
C GLU A 708 16.60 -7.15 61.42
N CYS A 709 16.05 -6.92 60.21
CA CYS A 709 15.34 -5.69 59.87
C CYS A 709 13.98 -5.56 60.58
N GLN A 710 13.34 -6.67 60.95
CA GLN A 710 12.02 -6.65 61.61
C GLN A 710 12.04 -5.87 62.93
N LYS A 711 13.17 -5.88 63.66
CA LYS A 711 13.33 -5.19 64.95
C LYS A 711 13.31 -3.66 64.83
N THR A 712 13.69 -3.10 63.67
CA THR A 712 13.67 -1.64 63.42
C THR A 712 12.39 -1.14 62.76
N HIS A 713 11.49 -2.03 62.34
CA HIS A 713 10.21 -1.66 61.71
C HIS A 713 9.05 -1.50 62.70
N ALA A 714 9.22 -1.88 63.97
CA ALA A 714 8.15 -1.88 64.98
C ALA A 714 7.48 -0.50 65.23
N GLU A 715 8.17 0.60 64.95
CA GLU A 715 7.62 1.97 65.09
C GLU A 715 6.95 2.50 63.81
N ASN A 716 7.12 1.83 62.66
CA ASN A 716 6.46 2.18 61.40
C ASN A 716 5.34 1.18 61.08
N THR A 717 4.17 1.39 61.68
CA THR A 717 2.95 0.70 61.25
C THR A 717 2.69 0.98 59.75
N PRO A 718 2.40 -0.05 58.93
CA PRO A 718 2.06 0.18 57.53
C PRO A 718 0.81 1.03 57.46
N ARG A 719 0.91 2.21 56.81
CA ARG A 719 -0.21 3.14 56.64
C ARG A 719 -1.29 2.46 55.78
N ARG A 720 -2.32 1.89 56.41
CA ARG A 720 -3.47 1.28 55.74
C ARG A 720 -3.94 2.15 54.58
N ARG A 721 -3.94 1.58 53.37
CA ARG A 721 -4.37 2.29 52.17
C ARG A 721 -5.86 2.61 52.29
N LYS A 722 -6.22 3.87 52.04
CA LYS A 722 -7.64 4.27 51.97
C LYS A 722 -8.32 3.58 50.79
N SER A 723 -9.60 3.23 50.93
CA SER A 723 -10.40 2.74 49.80
C SER A 723 -10.43 3.80 48.69
N SER A 724 -10.49 3.39 47.43
CA SER A 724 -10.60 4.32 46.30
C SER A 724 -11.82 5.24 46.45
N ARG A 725 -12.90 4.75 47.08
CA ARG A 725 -14.08 5.54 47.43
C ARG A 725 -13.75 6.67 48.40
N LYS A 726 -13.10 6.35 49.54
CA LYS A 726 -12.67 7.35 50.54
C LYS A 726 -11.79 8.43 49.94
N VAL A 727 -10.90 8.06 49.03
CA VAL A 727 -9.98 9.00 48.35
C VAL A 727 -10.75 10.02 47.52
N LEU A 728 -11.78 9.59 46.79
CA LEU A 728 -12.66 10.47 46.02
C LEU A 728 -13.48 11.39 46.93
N GLU A 729 -14.05 10.85 48.02
CA GLU A 729 -14.85 11.59 49.00
C GLU A 729 -14.00 12.64 49.76
N ASP A 730 -12.83 12.24 50.28
CA ASP A 730 -11.84 13.15 50.91
C ASP A 730 -11.40 14.28 49.96
N PHE A 731 -11.23 13.98 48.66
CA PHE A 731 -10.80 14.97 47.69
C PHE A 731 -11.94 15.92 47.28
N LEU A 732 -13.18 15.45 47.21
CA LEU A 732 -14.35 16.29 46.99
C LEU A 732 -14.54 17.28 48.15
N GLU A 733 -14.39 16.84 49.40
CA GLU A 733 -14.44 17.74 50.55
C GLU A 733 -13.29 18.76 50.52
N TYR A 734 -12.08 18.32 50.21
CA TYR A 734 -10.91 19.18 50.05
C TYR A 734 -11.12 20.24 48.96
N LEU A 735 -11.69 19.86 47.81
CA LEU A 735 -12.01 20.76 46.71
C LEU A 735 -13.10 21.76 47.07
N GLU A 736 -14.11 21.37 47.87
CA GLU A 736 -15.10 22.31 48.41
C GLU A 736 -14.49 23.29 49.40
N ARG A 737 -13.63 22.85 50.33
CA ARG A 737 -12.91 23.73 51.25
C ARG A 737 -12.05 24.75 50.47
N TRP A 738 -11.41 24.30 49.39
CA TRP A 738 -10.58 25.15 48.51
C TRP A 738 -11.40 26.20 47.73
N GLU A 739 -12.59 25.87 47.24
CA GLU A 739 -13.46 26.85 46.59
C GLU A 739 -14.17 27.79 47.58
N LYS A 740 -14.50 27.33 48.80
CA LYS A 740 -15.28 28.09 49.78
C LYS A 740 -14.47 29.11 50.60
N ASP A 741 -13.16 28.98 50.70
CA ASP A 741 -12.31 29.97 51.41
C ASP A 741 -12.44 31.37 50.76
N PRO A 742 -12.91 32.41 51.49
CA PRO A 742 -13.11 33.75 50.95
C PRO A 742 -11.81 34.55 50.77
N ASN A 743 -10.70 34.14 51.40
CA ASN A 743 -9.45 34.92 51.40
C ASN A 743 -8.63 34.74 50.11
N LEU A 744 -8.87 33.64 49.38
CA LEU A 744 -8.21 33.31 48.12
C LEU A 744 -8.62 34.25 46.97
N LYS A 745 -7.65 34.92 46.37
CA LYS A 745 -7.86 35.63 45.09
C LYS A 745 -8.11 34.65 43.93
N ARG A 746 -8.64 35.12 42.79
CA ARG A 746 -8.98 34.27 41.62
C ARG A 746 -7.76 33.62 40.96
N ASP A 747 -6.63 34.29 40.97
CA ASP A 747 -5.31 33.85 40.48
C ASP A 747 -4.68 32.74 41.34
N GLN A 748 -4.98 32.68 42.64
CA GLN A 748 -4.39 31.71 43.58
C GLN A 748 -5.16 30.38 43.67
N ARG A 749 -6.32 30.27 43.00
CA ARG A 749 -7.20 29.09 42.97
C ARG A 749 -6.94 28.21 41.74
N LEU A 750 -7.49 27.00 41.73
CA LEU A 750 -7.71 26.26 40.49
C LEU A 750 -8.58 27.08 39.52
N THR A 751 -8.45 26.81 38.22
CA THR A 751 -9.38 27.39 37.24
C THR A 751 -10.78 26.84 37.48
N ALA A 752 -11.81 27.70 37.40
CA ALA A 752 -13.22 27.30 37.48
C ALA A 752 -13.68 26.38 36.32
N SER A 753 -12.78 26.11 35.38
CA SER A 753 -12.87 25.06 34.36
C SER A 753 -12.44 23.70 34.95
N ALA A 754 -11.21 23.61 35.48
CA ALA A 754 -10.67 22.36 36.04
C ALA A 754 -11.39 21.92 37.32
N ALA A 755 -11.66 22.85 38.25
CA ALA A 755 -12.35 22.52 39.51
C ALA A 755 -13.76 21.95 39.29
N TYR A 756 -14.52 22.51 38.34
CA TYR A 756 -15.83 21.97 37.95
C TYR A 756 -15.71 20.59 37.29
N GLY A 757 -14.74 20.40 36.40
CA GLY A 757 -14.52 19.10 35.76
C GLY A 757 -14.13 18.00 36.76
N LEU A 758 -13.30 18.33 37.75
CA LEU A 758 -12.97 17.43 38.86
C LEU A 758 -14.21 17.13 39.70
N ARG A 759 -14.97 18.14 40.16
CA ARG A 759 -16.18 17.90 40.97
C ARG A 759 -17.18 17.00 40.26
N VAL A 760 -17.45 17.25 38.98
CA VAL A 760 -18.39 16.42 38.21
C VAL A 760 -17.86 15.00 38.07
N SER A 761 -16.63 14.81 37.58
CA SER A 761 -16.11 13.48 37.24
C SER A 761 -15.88 12.59 38.46
N LEU A 762 -15.44 13.14 39.59
CA LEU A 762 -15.26 12.39 40.84
C LEU A 762 -16.63 12.01 41.46
N THR A 763 -17.61 12.92 41.42
CA THR A 763 -18.97 12.62 41.91
C THR A 763 -19.69 11.62 40.99
N SER A 764 -19.56 11.77 39.67
CA SER A 764 -20.07 10.81 38.69
C SER A 764 -19.44 9.43 38.87
N ALA A 765 -18.15 9.33 39.21
CA ALA A 765 -17.50 8.04 39.50
C ALA A 765 -18.14 7.34 40.72
N LEU A 766 -18.38 8.08 41.81
CA LEU A 766 -19.04 7.56 43.02
C LEU A 766 -20.49 7.12 42.75
N GLU A 767 -21.27 7.95 42.05
CA GLU A 767 -22.67 7.63 41.74
C GLU A 767 -22.80 6.47 40.74
N LEU A 768 -22.00 6.47 39.67
CA LEU A 768 -21.96 5.38 38.69
C LEU A 768 -21.52 4.08 39.34
N SER A 769 -20.45 4.08 40.16
CA SER A 769 -19.99 2.86 40.84
C SER A 769 -21.02 2.30 41.81
N THR A 770 -21.82 3.16 42.45
CA THR A 770 -22.92 2.73 43.33
C THR A 770 -24.07 2.12 42.50
N TYR A 771 -24.47 2.76 41.40
CA TYR A 771 -25.49 2.22 40.47
C TYR A 771 -25.08 0.89 39.82
N LEU A 772 -23.84 0.78 39.34
CA LEU A 772 -23.31 -0.43 38.71
C LEU A 772 -23.29 -1.61 39.70
N HIS A 773 -22.98 -1.35 40.97
CA HIS A 773 -23.06 -2.33 42.04
C HIS A 773 -24.51 -2.74 42.32
N ASP A 774 -25.35 -1.78 42.73
CA ASP A 774 -26.66 -2.07 43.30
C ASP A 774 -27.65 -2.64 42.27
N ASN A 775 -27.62 -2.12 41.03
CA ASN A 775 -28.58 -2.50 39.99
C ASN A 775 -28.04 -3.56 39.02
N LEU A 776 -26.73 -3.59 38.77
CA LEU A 776 -26.12 -4.50 37.79
C LEU A 776 -25.19 -5.57 38.40
N GLY A 777 -24.81 -5.47 39.68
CA GLY A 777 -23.99 -6.49 40.36
C GLY A 777 -22.47 -6.32 40.19
N PHE A 778 -21.99 -5.18 39.72
CA PHE A 778 -20.55 -4.93 39.59
C PHE A 778 -19.88 -4.81 40.97
N GLU A 779 -18.99 -5.76 41.28
CA GLU A 779 -18.06 -5.66 42.43
C GLU A 779 -17.21 -4.37 42.44
N TYR A 780 -16.79 -3.91 41.26
CA TYR A 780 -15.87 -2.78 41.10
C TYR A 780 -15.98 -2.14 39.70
N LEU A 781 -15.69 -0.84 39.63
CA LEU A 781 -15.47 -0.09 38.39
C LEU A 781 -13.96 0.17 38.18
N MET A 782 -13.40 -0.24 37.05
CA MET A 782 -12.06 0.20 36.63
C MET A 782 -12.16 1.62 36.09
N THR A 783 -11.76 2.60 36.89
CA THR A 783 -11.97 4.03 36.57
C THR A 783 -11.23 4.48 35.30
N ARG A 784 -10.18 3.78 34.86
CA ARG A 784 -9.56 4.03 33.55
C ARG A 784 -10.51 3.79 32.36
N ARG A 785 -11.66 3.12 32.58
CA ARG A 785 -12.74 2.97 31.59
C ARG A 785 -13.63 4.21 31.44
N VAL A 786 -13.51 5.22 32.30
CA VAL A 786 -14.19 6.53 32.15
C VAL A 786 -13.24 7.68 31.81
N ASN A 787 -12.07 7.36 31.23
CA ASN A 787 -11.09 8.29 30.67
C ASN A 787 -11.00 8.10 29.14
N GLN A 788 -10.49 9.10 28.43
CA GLN A 788 -10.40 9.13 26.95
C GLN A 788 -9.16 8.43 26.39
N ASP A 789 -8.28 7.88 27.24
CA ASP A 789 -7.11 7.03 26.90
C ASP A 789 -7.31 6.07 25.72
N ALA A 790 -8.48 5.45 25.60
CA ALA A 790 -8.76 4.45 24.55
C ALA A 790 -9.00 5.09 23.16
N LEU A 791 -9.36 6.37 23.12
CA LEU A 791 -9.55 7.17 21.90
C LEU A 791 -8.22 7.81 21.46
N GLU A 792 -7.46 8.42 22.38
CA GLU A 792 -6.13 9.01 22.10
C GLU A 792 -5.10 8.02 21.51
N VAL A 793 -5.34 6.70 21.61
CA VAL A 793 -4.42 5.62 21.20
C VAL A 793 -4.66 5.10 19.76
N ILE A 794 -5.72 5.55 19.06
CA ILE A 794 -6.09 5.07 17.69
C ILE A 794 -5.54 5.98 16.57
#